data_AF-A0A9P7KSD6-F1
#
_entry.id   AF-A0A9P7KSD6-F1
#
_cell.length_a   1.000
_cell.length_b   1.000
_cell.length_c   1.000
_cell.angle_alpha   90.00
_cell.angle_beta   90.00
_cell.angle_gamma   90.00
#
_symmetry.space_group_name_H-M   'P 1'
#
loop_
_entity.id
_entity.type
_entity.pdbx_description
1 polymer ?
#
loop_
_entity_poly.entity_id
_entity_poly.type
_entity_poly.pdbx_seq_one_letter_code
_entity_poly.pdbx_strand_id
1 'polypeptide(L)'
;MKLSTISLILFSWLAHLLPFAAAGNFLESTALVSCQKGSQLTATLFHIVITPNNSMVTVNVNGVASVQGRVLFDVTLDVYGHQFIHQVVDPCNMGYDIPSLCPMAPGDLDIVFNFGLGDALDQVPNIAYGIPDLDATVRAYINMTSTGESVACVEANFGTGKTVEQLSVKWVTAIIIGIGLVSSSFISLAGYGNAAAHLAANTLSLFTYFQAQAIIGLTGITMPPIVDSWTQNFQWSMGIIRMGWMQDIFTWYQRATSGKPARIFDRLATASVQVAKRSLEYIPSAEALVRRSFAISKRSNIELENGSFLVYGIQRVAFRSHIETTNLFLTGIVFFCVFIVLACIAVLLFKLVLDLCAKQGWIKSDRFLEFRTEWRSILKGTLLRLTLMGFAPITILCLWEFTQSDSPALMVLAVFFFLTVLLTLSMAALRIIRLASLSPLIGLYSNSQILNKWGFLYIQYRATAYYFIVPQLVYILLKGMFVALGQKSGATQAVALMLIEVAALIATSVMRPFMDKSVNSFNIAIFVLNFLNAIMLFIFTNVLDMPKMGPSITGLVLFVANAAFSLILLLMIIVSSVLVFWRKNPDARYKFMADDRASLMKSRSSTQLDTMTQLDALGAAARGDPRGHSRPVSSSSYLAAPAFPNHGQKHSSASSISSRSPQKDSQTDVRTVER
;
A
#
# COMPACT_ATOMS: atom_id res chain seq x y z
N MET A 1 23.80 28.45 -0.85
CA MET A 1 24.55 27.19 -0.63
C MET A 1 24.99 26.93 0.83
N LYS A 2 25.02 27.90 1.77
CA LYS A 2 25.27 27.64 3.21
C LYS A 2 24.00 27.55 4.08
N LEU A 3 22.88 28.13 3.65
CA LEU A 3 21.64 28.18 4.44
C LEU A 3 20.86 26.85 4.47
N SER A 4 20.94 26.06 3.39
CA SER A 4 20.18 24.80 3.26
C SER A 4 20.80 23.64 4.04
N THR A 5 22.12 23.61 4.17
CA THR A 5 22.83 22.60 4.98
C THR A 5 22.66 22.88 6.48
N ILE A 6 22.64 24.15 6.89
CA ILE A 6 22.36 24.54 8.29
C ILE A 6 20.92 24.18 8.66
N SER A 7 19.94 24.38 7.77
CA SER A 7 18.54 24.01 8.02
C SER A 7 18.33 22.50 8.18
N LEU A 8 19.05 21.67 7.41
CA LEU A 8 19.01 20.20 7.53
C LEU A 8 19.68 19.71 8.83
N ILE A 9 20.78 20.34 9.24
CA ILE A 9 21.45 20.03 10.51
C ILE A 9 20.61 20.51 11.71
N LEU A 10 19.94 21.67 11.59
CA LEU A 10 19.04 22.19 12.62
C LEU A 10 17.79 21.31 12.79
N PHE A 11 17.23 20.76 11.70
CA PHE A 11 16.13 19.79 11.76
C PHE A 11 16.57 18.44 12.38
N SER A 12 17.79 17.99 12.08
CA SER A 12 18.39 16.81 12.72
C SER A 12 18.62 17.03 14.22
N TRP A 13 19.06 18.22 14.64
CA TRP A 13 19.24 18.57 16.04
C TRP A 13 17.92 18.78 16.79
N LEU A 14 16.90 19.34 16.14
CA LEU A 14 15.56 19.47 16.74
C LEU A 14 14.89 18.11 16.96
N ALA A 15 15.16 17.12 16.10
CA ALA A 15 14.63 15.76 16.25
C ALA A 15 15.22 15.03 17.47
N HIS A 16 16.41 15.41 17.93
CA HIS A 16 17.04 14.87 19.15
C HIS A 16 16.59 15.57 20.45
N LEU A 17 15.89 16.70 20.36
CA LEU A 17 15.39 17.47 21.50
C LEU A 17 13.95 17.15 21.89
N LEU A 18 13.28 16.24 21.18
CA LEU A 18 12.01 15.71 21.65
C LEU A 18 12.29 14.78 22.83
N PRO A 19 11.76 15.06 24.03
CA PRO A 19 11.82 14.09 25.10
C PRO A 19 11.16 12.82 24.59
N PHE A 20 11.91 11.71 24.59
CA PHE A 20 11.29 10.40 24.62
C PHE A 20 10.45 10.41 25.89
N ALA A 21 9.16 10.71 25.76
CA ALA A 21 8.21 10.49 26.84
C ALA A 21 8.28 9.01 27.12
N ALA A 22 9.01 8.64 28.17
CA ALA A 22 9.00 7.32 28.74
C ALA A 22 7.60 7.14 29.34
N ALA A 23 6.64 6.78 28.49
CA ALA A 23 5.35 6.29 28.92
C ALA A 23 5.63 5.14 29.89
N GLY A 24 5.12 5.24 31.11
CA GLY A 24 5.28 4.20 32.12
C GLY A 24 4.84 2.85 31.56
N ASN A 25 5.48 1.76 32.01
CA ASN A 25 5.00 0.44 31.68
C ASN A 25 3.65 0.25 32.39
N PHE A 26 2.60 -0.04 31.64
CA PHE A 26 1.30 -0.47 32.17
C PHE A 26 0.68 -1.48 31.20
N LEU A 27 -0.22 -2.31 31.71
CA LEU A 27 -1.08 -3.15 30.89
C LEU A 27 -2.53 -2.69 31.10
N GLU A 28 -3.23 -2.43 30.01
CA GLU A 28 -4.60 -1.93 30.04
C GLU A 28 -5.52 -2.84 29.23
N SER A 29 -6.73 -3.07 29.73
CA SER A 29 -7.82 -3.69 29.00
C SER A 29 -9.07 -2.82 29.11
N THR A 30 -9.68 -2.48 27.98
CA THR A 30 -10.84 -1.57 27.86
C THR A 30 -12.12 -2.24 27.39
N ALA A 31 -12.07 -3.54 27.09
CA ALA A 31 -13.21 -4.29 26.61
C ALA A 31 -13.23 -5.71 27.15
N LEU A 32 -14.44 -6.18 27.46
CA LEU A 32 -14.74 -7.55 27.84
C LEU A 32 -15.66 -8.17 26.79
N VAL A 33 -15.29 -9.33 26.29
CA VAL A 33 -16.00 -10.03 25.21
C VAL A 33 -16.55 -11.34 25.74
N SER A 34 -17.80 -11.69 25.41
CA SER A 34 -18.34 -13.00 25.73
C SER A 34 -17.76 -14.07 24.81
N CYS A 35 -17.16 -15.11 25.36
CA CYS A 35 -16.59 -16.24 24.61
C CYS A 35 -17.49 -17.47 24.55
N GLN A 36 -18.73 -17.39 25.05
CA GLN A 36 -19.73 -18.44 24.87
C GLN A 36 -21.11 -17.87 24.54
N LYS A 37 -21.96 -18.71 23.93
CA LYS A 37 -23.32 -18.34 23.53
C LYS A 37 -24.27 -18.46 24.72
N GLY A 38 -25.15 -17.48 24.90
CA GLY A 38 -26.03 -17.43 26.07
C GLY A 38 -25.28 -17.18 27.38
N SER A 39 -24.11 -16.52 27.33
CA SER A 39 -23.36 -16.13 28.53
C SER A 39 -24.26 -15.28 29.43
N GLN A 40 -24.44 -15.73 30.66
CA GLN A 40 -25.27 -15.06 31.66
C GLN A 40 -24.52 -13.92 32.38
N LEU A 41 -23.35 -13.54 31.88
CA LEU A 41 -22.58 -12.39 32.35
C LEU A 41 -22.17 -11.55 31.14
N THR A 42 -22.49 -10.26 31.21
CA THR A 42 -22.16 -9.28 30.18
C THR A 42 -21.69 -7.99 30.84
N ALA A 43 -20.58 -7.42 30.36
CA ALA A 43 -20.11 -6.12 30.84
C ALA A 43 -20.46 -5.01 29.84
N THR A 44 -21.00 -3.91 30.36
CA THR A 44 -21.24 -2.65 29.64
C THR A 44 -19.99 -1.77 29.65
N LEU A 45 -19.26 -1.73 30.77
CA LEU A 45 -17.98 -1.05 30.94
C LEU A 45 -16.95 -2.03 31.51
N PHE A 46 -15.76 -2.08 30.95
CA PHE A 46 -14.67 -2.88 31.48
C PHE A 46 -13.36 -2.12 31.33
N HIS A 47 -12.76 -1.73 32.45
CA HIS A 47 -11.49 -1.03 32.47
C HIS A 47 -10.61 -1.62 33.56
N ILE A 48 -9.51 -2.23 33.16
CA ILE A 48 -8.49 -2.76 34.06
C ILE A 48 -7.15 -2.16 33.67
N VAL A 49 -6.48 -1.54 34.65
CA VAL A 49 -5.13 -1.00 34.47
C VAL A 49 -4.20 -1.66 35.48
N ILE A 50 -3.14 -2.28 34.98
CA ILE A 50 -2.07 -2.91 35.74
C ILE A 50 -0.84 -2.01 35.64
N THR A 51 -0.46 -1.42 36.77
CA THR A 51 0.74 -0.56 36.83
C THR A 51 1.87 -1.30 37.56
N PRO A 52 2.87 -1.87 36.84
CA PRO A 52 4.00 -2.57 37.45
C PRO A 52 4.75 -1.72 38.49
N ASN A 53 4.98 -0.43 38.22
CA ASN A 53 5.78 0.42 39.11
C ASN A 53 5.21 0.55 40.52
N ASN A 54 3.89 0.55 40.67
CA ASN A 54 3.22 0.64 41.97
C ASN A 54 2.62 -0.70 42.40
N SER A 55 2.83 -1.77 41.61
CA SER A 55 2.20 -3.10 41.79
C SER A 55 0.70 -3.05 42.04
N MET A 56 0.01 -2.03 41.53
CA MET A 56 -1.43 -1.84 41.74
C MET A 56 -2.20 -2.21 40.49
N VAL A 57 -3.33 -2.86 40.69
CA VAL A 57 -4.38 -3.06 39.70
C VAL A 57 -5.62 -2.30 40.09
N THR A 58 -6.04 -1.44 39.17
CA THR A 58 -7.31 -0.74 39.24
C THR A 58 -8.29 -1.47 38.34
N VAL A 59 -9.39 -1.92 38.95
CA VAL A 59 -10.48 -2.60 38.26
C VAL A 59 -11.72 -1.71 38.34
N ASN A 60 -12.32 -1.42 37.20
CA ASN A 60 -13.59 -0.76 37.07
C ASN A 60 -14.44 -1.54 36.06
N VAL A 61 -15.45 -2.25 36.56
CA VAL A 61 -16.32 -3.11 35.77
C VAL A 61 -17.77 -2.75 36.06
N ASN A 62 -18.50 -2.40 35.01
CA ASN A 62 -19.95 -2.26 35.04
C ASN A 62 -20.56 -3.32 34.13
N GLY A 63 -21.56 -4.05 34.59
CA GLY A 63 -22.16 -5.14 33.84
C GLY A 63 -23.48 -5.61 34.43
N VAL A 64 -24.01 -6.67 33.84
CA VAL A 64 -25.23 -7.34 34.29
C VAL A 64 -24.91 -8.82 34.41
N ALA A 65 -25.25 -9.39 35.57
CA ALA A 65 -25.24 -10.81 35.81
C ALA A 65 -26.68 -11.34 35.86
N SER A 66 -26.92 -12.47 35.20
CA SER A 66 -28.18 -13.22 35.26
C SER A 66 -28.02 -14.57 35.98
N VAL A 67 -26.80 -14.89 36.44
CA VAL A 67 -26.49 -16.12 37.20
C VAL A 67 -26.89 -15.94 38.66
N GLN A 68 -27.49 -16.97 39.26
CA GLN A 68 -27.74 -17.05 40.69
C GLN A 68 -26.99 -18.26 41.29
N GLY A 69 -26.14 -18.03 42.29
CA GLY A 69 -25.47 -19.09 43.04
C GLY A 69 -23.98 -18.88 43.30
N ARG A 70 -23.32 -19.92 43.80
CA ARG A 70 -21.86 -19.95 44.01
C ARG A 70 -21.16 -20.40 42.73
N VAL A 71 -20.21 -19.61 42.24
CA VAL A 71 -19.50 -19.83 40.98
C VAL A 71 -17.99 -19.94 41.22
N LEU A 72 -17.31 -20.70 40.36
CA LEU A 72 -15.86 -20.79 40.29
C LEU A 72 -15.39 -20.06 39.02
N PHE A 73 -14.34 -19.26 39.14
CA PHE A 73 -13.70 -18.58 38.02
C PHE A 73 -12.47 -19.36 37.60
N ASP A 74 -12.55 -20.07 36.47
CA ASP A 74 -11.40 -20.71 35.83
C ASP A 74 -10.74 -19.72 34.87
N VAL A 75 -9.64 -19.11 35.33
CA VAL A 75 -8.95 -18.00 34.66
C VAL A 75 -7.67 -18.50 34.00
N THR A 76 -7.55 -18.18 32.72
CA THR A 76 -6.41 -18.51 31.88
C THR A 76 -5.81 -17.25 31.26
N LEU A 77 -4.48 -17.12 31.30
CA LEU A 77 -3.75 -16.09 30.59
C LEU A 77 -3.08 -16.71 29.38
N ASP A 78 -3.57 -16.38 28.20
CA ASP A 78 -2.99 -16.73 26.91
C ASP A 78 -2.18 -15.53 26.40
N VAL A 79 -0.88 -15.70 26.11
CA VAL A 79 -0.03 -14.68 25.47
C VAL A 79 0.58 -15.26 24.20
N TYR A 80 0.41 -14.59 23.07
CA TYR A 80 0.76 -15.09 21.74
C TYR A 80 0.25 -16.51 21.47
N GLY A 81 -0.95 -16.83 21.99
CA GLY A 81 -1.56 -18.15 21.87
C GLY A 81 -0.90 -19.27 22.70
N HIS A 82 -0.01 -18.92 23.64
CA HIS A 82 0.52 -19.84 24.64
C HIS A 82 -0.12 -19.56 26.00
N GLN A 83 -0.56 -20.60 26.70
CA GLN A 83 -1.13 -20.48 28.03
C GLN A 83 -0.01 -20.35 29.06
N PHE A 84 0.12 -19.17 29.68
CA PHE A 84 1.15 -18.88 30.69
C PHE A 84 0.67 -19.14 32.10
N ILE A 85 -0.59 -18.80 32.40
CA ILE A 85 -1.16 -18.94 33.75
C ILE A 85 -2.51 -19.64 33.62
N HIS A 86 -2.77 -20.56 34.54
CA HIS A 86 -4.05 -21.24 34.72
C HIS A 86 -4.35 -21.30 36.21
N GLN A 87 -5.40 -20.62 36.66
CA GLN A 87 -5.79 -20.61 38.05
C GLN A 87 -7.30 -20.67 38.17
N VAL A 88 -7.78 -21.52 39.07
CA VAL A 88 -9.20 -21.59 39.44
C VAL A 88 -9.37 -20.81 40.75
N VAL A 89 -10.11 -19.71 40.67
CA VAL A 89 -10.36 -18.80 41.79
C VAL A 89 -11.79 -18.99 42.28
N ASP A 90 -11.94 -19.25 43.58
CA ASP A 90 -13.23 -19.24 44.27
C ASP A 90 -13.43 -17.87 44.94
N PRO A 91 -14.37 -17.04 44.44
CA PRO A 91 -14.64 -15.71 44.99
C PRO A 91 -15.24 -15.75 46.39
N CYS A 92 -15.71 -16.92 46.86
CA CYS A 92 -16.29 -17.13 48.18
C CYS A 92 -15.27 -17.55 49.24
N ASN A 93 -14.00 -17.77 48.88
CA ASN A 93 -12.99 -18.24 49.81
C ASN A 93 -12.39 -17.06 50.62
N MET A 94 -11.98 -17.31 51.86
CA MET A 94 -11.69 -16.31 52.93
C MET A 94 -10.63 -15.23 52.63
N GLY A 95 -9.98 -15.26 51.45
CA GLY A 95 -8.95 -14.30 51.03
C GLY A 95 -9.38 -13.28 49.97
N TYR A 96 -10.54 -13.48 49.32
CA TYR A 96 -10.97 -12.68 48.15
C TYR A 96 -12.43 -12.23 48.23
N ASP A 97 -12.98 -12.07 49.44
CA ASP A 97 -14.42 -11.79 49.68
C ASP A 97 -14.87 -10.49 48.99
N ILE A 98 -15.30 -10.61 47.74
CA ILE A 98 -15.83 -9.53 46.90
C ILE A 98 -17.35 -9.62 47.04
N PRO A 99 -18.01 -8.68 47.76
CA PRO A 99 -19.42 -8.81 48.14
C PRO A 99 -20.40 -8.94 46.96
N SER A 100 -19.99 -8.48 45.77
CA SER A 100 -20.79 -8.55 44.54
C SER A 100 -20.63 -9.85 43.75
N LEU A 101 -19.68 -10.72 44.11
CA LEU A 101 -19.38 -11.96 43.40
C LEU A 101 -19.68 -13.23 44.22
N CYS A 102 -19.90 -13.11 45.54
CA CYS A 102 -20.28 -14.24 46.38
C CYS A 102 -21.40 -13.92 47.40
N PRO A 103 -22.56 -14.61 47.34
CA PRO A 103 -23.07 -15.37 46.19
C PRO A 103 -23.45 -14.43 45.04
N MET A 104 -23.24 -14.84 43.78
CA MET A 104 -23.75 -14.06 42.66
C MET A 104 -25.29 -14.05 42.70
N ALA A 105 -25.85 -12.85 42.61
CA ALA A 105 -27.28 -12.62 42.47
C ALA A 105 -27.56 -11.94 41.13
N PRO A 106 -28.71 -12.22 40.49
CA PRO A 106 -29.10 -11.52 39.27
C PRO A 106 -29.26 -10.03 39.52
N GLY A 107 -28.62 -9.20 38.71
CA GLY A 107 -28.65 -7.74 38.85
C GLY A 107 -27.49 -7.03 38.16
N ASP A 108 -27.45 -5.71 38.35
CA ASP A 108 -26.36 -4.86 37.89
C ASP A 108 -25.12 -5.08 38.76
N LEU A 109 -23.98 -5.27 38.12
CA LEU A 109 -22.66 -5.37 38.73
C LEU A 109 -21.95 -4.03 38.55
N ASP A 110 -21.70 -3.33 39.65
CA ASP A 110 -20.80 -2.17 39.67
C ASP A 110 -19.64 -2.46 40.62
N ILE A 111 -18.47 -2.71 40.05
CA ILE A 111 -17.30 -3.21 40.75
C ILE A 111 -16.13 -2.26 40.52
N VAL A 112 -15.79 -1.48 41.54
CA VAL A 112 -14.63 -0.60 41.55
C VAL A 112 -13.74 -0.96 42.74
N PHE A 113 -12.56 -1.51 42.47
CA PHE A 113 -11.58 -1.81 43.52
C PHE A 113 -10.14 -1.68 43.03
N ASN A 114 -9.26 -1.39 43.97
CA ASN A 114 -7.81 -1.37 43.76
C ASN A 114 -7.20 -2.47 44.63
N PHE A 115 -6.36 -3.33 44.05
CA PHE A 115 -5.62 -4.33 44.80
C PHE A 115 -4.17 -4.38 44.34
N GLY A 116 -3.26 -4.74 45.26
CA GLY A 116 -1.86 -4.94 44.94
C GLY A 116 -1.61 -6.35 44.43
N LEU A 117 -0.85 -6.52 43.34
CA LEU A 117 -0.55 -7.87 42.80
C LEU A 117 0.61 -8.61 43.50
N GLY A 118 1.34 -7.99 44.42
CA GLY A 118 2.51 -8.63 45.05
C GLY A 118 3.50 -9.20 44.03
N ASP A 119 4.12 -10.33 44.36
CA ASP A 119 5.20 -10.98 43.59
C ASP A 119 4.72 -11.64 42.28
N ALA A 120 3.41 -11.68 42.00
CA ALA A 120 2.87 -12.31 40.81
C ALA A 120 3.26 -11.58 39.51
N LEU A 121 3.68 -10.31 39.60
CA LEU A 121 4.18 -9.53 38.47
C LEU A 121 5.58 -9.95 38.00
N ASP A 122 6.40 -10.55 38.87
CA ASP A 122 7.77 -10.94 38.54
C ASP A 122 7.83 -12.10 37.53
N GLN A 123 6.72 -12.82 37.35
CA GLN A 123 6.60 -13.89 36.36
C GLN A 123 6.43 -13.38 34.92
N VAL A 124 6.09 -12.09 34.74
CA VAL A 124 5.95 -11.49 33.41
C VAL A 124 7.33 -10.98 32.96
N PRO A 125 7.90 -11.50 31.87
CA PRO A 125 9.20 -11.04 31.40
C PRO A 125 9.20 -9.55 31.09
N ASN A 126 10.24 -8.81 31.50
CA ASN A 126 10.39 -7.39 31.19
C ASN A 126 10.31 -7.06 29.69
N ILE A 127 10.65 -8.02 28.82
CA ILE A 127 10.53 -7.90 27.37
C ILE A 127 9.07 -7.70 26.92
N ALA A 128 8.10 -8.29 27.62
CA ALA A 128 6.68 -8.28 27.25
C ALA A 128 6.07 -6.87 27.30
N TYR A 129 6.51 -6.03 28.25
CA TYR A 129 6.12 -4.61 28.34
C TYR A 129 6.73 -3.73 27.24
N GLY A 130 7.75 -4.24 26.54
CA GLY A 130 8.40 -3.57 25.42
C GLY A 130 7.73 -3.82 24.08
N ILE A 131 6.93 -4.89 23.94
CA ILE A 131 6.35 -5.27 22.65
C ILE A 131 5.10 -4.41 22.36
N PRO A 132 5.07 -3.66 21.24
CA PRO A 132 3.87 -2.92 20.83
C PRO A 132 2.78 -3.87 20.34
N ASP A 133 1.51 -3.49 20.54
CA ASP A 133 0.33 -4.28 20.16
C ASP A 133 0.42 -5.75 20.65
N LEU A 134 0.75 -5.91 21.94
CA LEU A 134 0.85 -7.22 22.61
C LEU A 134 -0.43 -8.04 22.43
N ASP A 135 -0.28 -9.29 22.00
CA ASP A 135 -1.38 -10.26 21.85
C ASP A 135 -1.53 -11.05 23.16
N ALA A 136 -2.11 -10.40 24.18
CA ALA A 136 -2.37 -11.02 25.48
C ALA A 136 -3.87 -11.03 25.78
N THR A 137 -4.40 -12.22 26.05
CA THR A 137 -5.83 -12.44 26.31
C THR A 137 -6.00 -13.20 27.61
N VAL A 138 -6.78 -12.62 28.54
CA VAL A 138 -7.23 -13.32 29.74
C VAL A 138 -8.63 -13.84 29.47
N ARG A 139 -8.81 -15.15 29.62
CA ARG A 139 -10.10 -15.81 29.46
C ARG A 139 -10.52 -16.41 30.79
N ALA A 140 -11.74 -16.11 31.22
CA ALA A 140 -12.35 -16.65 32.42
C ALA A 140 -13.61 -17.44 32.07
N TYR A 141 -13.62 -18.73 32.41
CA TYR A 141 -14.83 -19.55 32.45
C TYR A 141 -15.45 -19.46 33.83
N ILE A 142 -16.75 -19.23 33.88
CA ILE A 142 -17.52 -19.12 35.12
C ILE A 142 -18.36 -20.37 35.21
N ASN A 143 -17.97 -21.26 36.12
CA ASN A 143 -18.59 -22.57 36.29
C ASN A 143 -19.40 -22.61 37.60
N MET A 144 -20.59 -23.21 37.60
CA MET A 144 -21.33 -23.40 38.86
C MET A 144 -20.63 -24.41 39.76
N THR A 145 -20.50 -24.10 41.06
CA THR A 145 -19.93 -25.03 42.06
C THR A 145 -20.76 -26.31 42.24
N SER A 146 -22.08 -26.21 42.08
CA SER A 146 -23.01 -27.32 42.31
C SER A 146 -23.09 -28.32 41.16
N THR A 147 -23.04 -27.85 39.91
CA THR A 147 -23.23 -28.68 38.71
C THR A 147 -21.96 -28.85 37.88
N GLY A 148 -20.97 -27.96 38.03
CA GLY A 148 -19.76 -27.93 37.20
C GLY A 148 -19.99 -27.40 35.77
N GLU A 149 -21.20 -26.96 35.44
CA GLU A 149 -21.51 -26.42 34.11
C GLU A 149 -21.03 -24.96 33.94
N SER A 150 -20.51 -24.64 32.75
CA SER A 150 -20.09 -23.28 32.38
C SER A 150 -21.29 -22.39 32.08
N VAL A 151 -21.53 -21.39 32.93
CA VAL A 151 -22.67 -20.45 32.85
C VAL A 151 -22.32 -19.13 32.17
N ALA A 152 -21.06 -18.70 32.28
CA ALA A 152 -20.55 -17.55 31.53
C ALA A 152 -19.09 -17.77 31.09
N CYS A 153 -18.70 -17.14 29.97
CA CYS A 153 -17.32 -17.13 29.49
C CYS A 153 -17.00 -15.72 29.05
N VAL A 154 -15.96 -15.12 29.62
CA VAL A 154 -15.54 -13.76 29.28
C VAL A 154 -14.06 -13.71 28.94
N GLU A 155 -13.71 -12.84 27.98
CA GLU A 155 -12.35 -12.65 27.47
C GLU A 155 -12.00 -11.15 27.48
N ALA A 156 -10.91 -10.81 28.14
CA ALA A 156 -10.33 -9.48 28.22
C ALA A 156 -8.98 -9.44 27.49
N ASN A 157 -8.65 -8.32 26.86
CA ASN A 157 -7.42 -8.20 26.08
C ASN A 157 -6.53 -7.11 26.66
N PHE A 158 -5.30 -7.47 26.97
CA PHE A 158 -4.34 -6.56 27.59
C PHE A 158 -3.37 -6.01 26.54
N GLY A 159 -3.27 -4.69 26.49
CA GLY A 159 -2.30 -3.96 25.66
C GLY A 159 -1.33 -3.15 26.52
N THR A 160 -0.14 -2.88 25.99
CA THR A 160 0.92 -2.10 26.65
C THR A 160 0.78 -0.58 26.45
N GLY A 161 -0.33 -0.12 25.85
CA GLY A 161 -0.51 1.26 25.38
C GLY A 161 0.40 1.66 24.21
N LYS A 162 1.39 0.85 23.86
CA LYS A 162 2.31 1.04 22.72
C LYS A 162 1.73 0.39 21.47
N THR A 163 1.79 1.10 20.35
CA THR A 163 1.31 0.59 19.06
C THR A 163 2.30 0.87 17.93
N VAL A 164 2.35 -0.05 16.97
CA VAL A 164 3.03 0.06 15.67
C VAL A 164 2.30 1.07 14.77
N GLU A 165 1.02 1.33 15.02
CA GLU A 165 0.27 2.36 14.30
C GLU A 165 0.74 3.75 14.73
N GLN A 166 1.43 4.46 13.82
CA GLN A 166 2.03 5.75 14.12
C GLN A 166 1.62 6.79 13.10
N LEU A 167 1.07 7.91 13.58
CA LEU A 167 0.65 9.02 12.72
C LEU A 167 1.83 9.55 11.87
N SER A 168 3.03 9.59 12.45
CA SER A 168 4.26 10.00 11.77
C SER A 168 4.57 9.12 10.56
N VAL A 169 4.39 7.79 10.67
CA VAL A 169 4.64 6.86 9.57
C VAL A 169 3.67 7.13 8.41
N LYS A 170 2.38 7.38 8.72
CA LYS A 170 1.35 7.73 7.71
C LYS A 170 1.76 8.95 6.88
N TRP A 171 2.12 10.05 7.54
CA TRP A 171 2.45 11.30 6.84
C TRP A 171 3.83 11.28 6.16
N VAL A 172 4.86 10.71 6.80
CA VAL A 172 6.20 10.64 6.21
C VAL A 172 6.18 9.80 4.93
N THR A 173 5.52 8.64 4.95
CA THR A 173 5.41 7.79 3.75
C THR A 173 4.62 8.49 2.63
N ALA A 174 3.52 9.19 2.95
CA ALA A 174 2.76 9.98 1.99
C ALA A 174 3.58 11.12 1.37
N ILE A 175 4.33 11.86 2.18
CA ILE A 175 5.19 12.97 1.73
C ILE A 175 6.29 12.45 0.81
N ILE A 176 6.92 11.32 1.12
CA ILE A 176 8.00 10.75 0.29
C ILE A 176 7.48 10.35 -1.10
N ILE A 177 6.29 9.74 -1.17
CA ILE A 177 5.63 9.45 -2.45
C ILE A 177 5.34 10.75 -3.22
N GLY A 178 4.81 11.76 -2.53
CA GLY A 178 4.57 13.08 -3.11
C GLY A 178 5.84 13.72 -3.70
N ILE A 179 6.94 13.70 -2.93
CA ILE A 179 8.25 14.21 -3.36
C ILE A 179 8.75 13.42 -4.58
N GLY A 180 8.65 12.08 -4.59
CA GLY A 180 9.08 11.26 -5.72
C GLY A 180 8.32 11.60 -7.01
N LEU A 181 7.00 11.79 -6.93
CA LEU A 181 6.16 12.16 -8.06
C LEU A 181 6.46 13.58 -8.57
N VAL A 182 6.58 14.57 -7.67
CA VAL A 182 6.92 15.95 -8.03
C VAL A 182 8.32 16.04 -8.62
N SER A 183 9.28 15.33 -8.03
CA SER A 183 10.66 15.26 -8.52
C SER A 183 10.69 14.70 -9.94
N SER A 184 10.04 13.56 -10.18
CA SER A 184 9.99 12.95 -11.52
C SER A 184 9.39 13.89 -12.57
N SER A 185 8.38 14.67 -12.19
CA SER A 185 7.76 15.66 -13.07
C SER A 185 8.72 16.80 -13.38
N PHE A 186 9.39 17.37 -12.37
CA PHE A 186 10.38 18.43 -12.56
C PHE A 186 11.56 18.01 -13.44
N ILE A 187 12.05 16.78 -13.25
CA ILE A 187 13.15 16.19 -14.04
C ILE A 187 12.72 16.01 -15.50
N SER A 188 11.49 15.56 -15.74
CA SER A 188 10.92 15.44 -17.09
C SER A 188 10.89 16.79 -17.78
N LEU A 189 10.57 17.86 -17.05
CA LEU A 189 10.53 19.22 -17.56
C LEU A 189 11.94 19.79 -17.84
N ALA A 190 12.94 19.38 -17.07
CA ALA A 190 14.34 19.77 -17.27
C ALA A 190 14.98 19.12 -18.52
N GLY A 191 14.26 18.26 -19.25
CA GLY A 191 14.74 17.58 -20.46
C GLY A 191 15.30 16.18 -20.23
N TYR A 192 15.29 15.68 -18.98
CA TYR A 192 15.82 14.36 -18.61
C TYR A 192 14.72 13.30 -18.54
N GLY A 193 14.14 12.96 -19.70
CA GLY A 193 12.96 12.09 -19.80
C GLY A 193 13.18 10.67 -19.24
N ASN A 194 14.38 10.11 -19.41
CA ASN A 194 14.69 8.74 -18.99
C ASN A 194 14.81 8.64 -17.46
N ALA A 195 15.58 9.52 -16.84
CA ALA A 195 15.69 9.59 -15.39
C ALA A 195 14.32 9.86 -14.72
N ALA A 196 13.50 10.71 -15.33
CA ALA A 196 12.13 10.97 -14.86
C ALA A 196 11.24 9.71 -14.94
N ALA A 197 11.30 8.96 -16.03
CA ALA A 197 10.52 7.74 -16.22
C ALA A 197 10.90 6.66 -15.18
N HIS A 198 12.20 6.44 -14.94
CA HIS A 198 12.67 5.50 -13.91
C HIS A 198 12.23 5.91 -12.50
N LEU A 199 12.38 7.19 -12.16
CA LEU A 199 11.98 7.68 -10.84
C LEU A 199 10.47 7.57 -10.63
N ALA A 200 9.67 7.90 -11.66
CA ALA A 200 8.22 7.75 -11.62
C ALA A 200 7.80 6.28 -11.48
N ALA A 201 8.43 5.36 -12.24
CA ALA A 201 8.14 3.94 -12.16
C ALA A 201 8.45 3.34 -10.78
N ASN A 202 9.60 3.70 -10.19
CA ASN A 202 9.98 3.25 -8.84
C ASN A 202 9.03 3.82 -7.78
N THR A 203 8.64 5.10 -7.90
CA THR A 203 7.69 5.75 -6.98
C THR A 203 6.30 5.12 -7.07
N LEU A 204 5.83 4.84 -8.28
CA LEU A 204 4.57 4.13 -8.49
C LEU A 204 4.60 2.75 -7.85
N SER A 205 5.70 2.01 -8.04
CA SER A 205 5.84 0.66 -7.50
C SER A 205 5.83 0.66 -5.97
N LEU A 206 6.47 1.64 -5.31
CA LEU A 206 6.37 1.82 -3.86
C LEU A 206 4.94 2.15 -3.42
N PHE A 207 4.26 3.06 -4.13
CA PHE A 207 2.87 3.39 -3.83
C PHE A 207 1.96 2.16 -3.94
N THR A 208 2.09 1.36 -5.00
CA THR A 208 1.34 0.11 -5.16
C THR A 208 1.67 -0.94 -4.10
N TYR A 209 2.91 -0.95 -3.59
CA TYR A 209 3.28 -1.82 -2.48
C TYR A 209 2.61 -1.38 -1.17
N PHE A 210 2.57 -0.08 -0.87
CA PHE A 210 1.82 0.43 0.29
C PHE A 210 0.31 0.16 0.18
N GLN A 211 -0.25 0.25 -1.03
CA GLN A 211 -1.63 -0.21 -1.27
C GLN A 211 -1.79 -1.71 -1.00
N ALA A 212 -0.83 -2.54 -1.42
CA ALA A 212 -0.87 -3.97 -1.11
C ALA A 212 -0.85 -4.24 0.40
N GLN A 213 -0.05 -3.49 1.18
CA GLN A 213 -0.06 -3.57 2.64
C GLN A 213 -1.41 -3.14 3.24
N ALA A 214 -2.00 -2.06 2.73
CA ALA A 214 -3.32 -1.62 3.18
C ALA A 214 -4.41 -2.65 2.85
N ILE A 215 -4.32 -3.33 1.70
CA ILE A 215 -5.26 -4.37 1.27
C ILE A 215 -5.23 -5.59 2.20
N ILE A 216 -4.07 -5.94 2.79
CA ILE A 216 -3.98 -7.00 3.81
C ILE A 216 -4.92 -6.69 4.98
N GLY A 217 -4.90 -5.45 5.48
CA GLY A 217 -5.79 -5.00 6.56
C GLY A 217 -7.27 -5.00 6.19
N LEU A 218 -7.60 -4.83 4.91
CA LEU A 218 -8.97 -4.85 4.39
C LEU A 218 -9.52 -6.28 4.21
N THR A 219 -8.72 -7.33 4.40
CA THR A 219 -9.21 -8.71 4.31
C THR A 219 -10.14 -9.05 5.49
N GLY A 220 -11.15 -9.89 5.23
CA GLY A 220 -12.08 -10.43 6.22
C GLY A 220 -11.46 -11.50 7.13
N ILE A 221 -10.13 -11.68 7.09
CA ILE A 221 -9.41 -12.68 7.87
C ILE A 221 -9.13 -12.13 9.27
N THR A 222 -9.36 -12.92 10.32
CA THR A 222 -8.98 -12.57 11.69
C THR A 222 -7.46 -12.56 11.78
N MET A 223 -6.86 -11.45 12.23
CA MET A 223 -5.40 -11.28 12.20
C MET A 223 -4.88 -10.81 13.56
N PRO A 224 -3.61 -11.08 13.90
CA PRO A 224 -3.03 -10.64 15.16
C PRO A 224 -3.03 -9.10 15.28
N PRO A 225 -3.14 -8.53 16.49
CA PRO A 225 -3.22 -7.08 16.70
C PRO A 225 -2.08 -6.29 16.05
N ILE A 226 -0.85 -6.81 16.09
CA ILE A 226 0.32 -6.19 15.48
C ILE A 226 0.20 -6.02 13.95
N VAL A 227 -0.46 -6.97 13.27
CA VAL A 227 -0.68 -6.92 11.81
C VAL A 227 -1.77 -5.90 11.47
N ASP A 228 -2.85 -5.89 12.25
CA ASP A 228 -3.90 -4.87 12.11
C ASP A 228 -3.31 -3.46 12.28
N SER A 229 -2.50 -3.23 13.33
CA SER A 229 -1.84 -1.94 13.58
C SER A 229 -0.82 -1.56 12.51
N TRP A 230 -0.04 -2.53 12.00
CA TRP A 230 0.90 -2.31 10.90
C TRP A 230 0.20 -1.85 9.62
N THR A 231 -0.80 -2.60 9.17
CA THR A 231 -1.52 -2.32 7.91
C THR A 231 -2.29 -1.01 7.97
N GLN A 232 -2.74 -0.60 9.16
CA GLN A 232 -3.41 0.67 9.41
C GLN A 232 -2.53 1.89 9.07
N ASN A 233 -1.20 1.78 9.11
CA ASN A 233 -0.28 2.85 8.69
C ASN A 233 -0.38 3.20 7.20
N PHE A 234 -0.91 2.31 6.36
CA PHE A 234 -0.92 2.49 4.91
C PHE A 234 -2.31 2.77 4.34
N GLN A 235 -3.35 2.82 5.17
CA GLN A 235 -4.75 3.03 4.71
C GLN A 235 -4.98 4.38 4.01
N TRP A 236 -4.12 5.36 4.26
CA TRP A 236 -4.11 6.63 3.50
C TRP A 236 -3.91 6.41 2.00
N SER A 237 -3.16 5.36 1.59
CA SER A 237 -2.93 5.02 0.17
C SER A 237 -4.18 4.45 -0.53
N MET A 238 -5.17 4.04 0.27
CA MET A 238 -6.50 3.61 -0.19
C MET A 238 -7.54 4.74 -0.13
N GLY A 239 -7.13 5.96 0.24
CA GLY A 239 -8.03 7.11 0.41
C GLY A 239 -8.85 7.08 1.70
N ILE A 240 -8.51 6.21 2.66
CA ILE A 240 -9.17 6.12 3.97
C ILE A 240 -8.47 7.08 4.92
N ILE A 241 -8.95 8.33 4.95
CA ILE A 241 -8.42 9.41 5.79
C ILE A 241 -9.60 10.07 6.51
N ARG A 242 -9.53 10.16 7.84
CA ARG A 242 -10.60 10.78 8.63
C ARG A 242 -10.49 12.30 8.61
N MET A 243 -11.57 12.96 8.21
CA MET A 243 -11.77 14.41 8.38
C MET A 243 -13.13 14.64 9.02
N GLY A 244 -13.19 15.25 10.22
CA GLY A 244 -14.44 15.37 11.00
C GLY A 244 -15.61 15.98 10.20
N TRP A 245 -15.39 17.18 9.64
CA TRP A 245 -16.39 17.88 8.82
C TRP A 245 -16.90 17.06 7.63
N MET A 246 -16.05 16.19 7.08
CA MET A 246 -16.41 15.34 5.95
C MET A 246 -17.35 14.22 6.38
N GLN A 247 -17.12 13.65 7.56
CA GLN A 247 -17.98 12.61 8.14
C GLN A 247 -19.39 13.12 8.44
N ASP A 248 -19.51 14.39 8.87
CA ASP A 248 -20.81 15.03 9.10
C ASP A 248 -21.61 15.18 7.79
N ILE A 249 -20.95 15.62 6.71
CA ILE A 249 -21.55 15.74 5.38
C ILE A 249 -21.98 14.37 4.84
N PHE A 250 -21.18 13.33 5.05
CA PHE A 250 -21.50 11.98 4.59
C PHE A 250 -22.71 11.40 5.31
N THR A 251 -22.76 11.59 6.62
CA THR A 251 -23.90 11.19 7.45
C THR A 251 -25.16 11.93 7.03
N TRP A 252 -25.05 13.23 6.73
CA TRP A 252 -26.15 14.02 6.16
C TRP A 252 -26.61 13.49 4.79
N TYR A 253 -25.68 13.23 3.87
CA TYR A 253 -25.99 12.74 2.53
C TYR A 253 -26.66 11.35 2.55
N GLN A 254 -26.21 10.46 3.44
CA GLN A 254 -26.85 9.17 3.66
C GLN A 254 -28.28 9.32 4.16
N ARG A 255 -28.51 10.16 5.18
CA ARG A 255 -29.85 10.41 5.71
C ARG A 255 -30.78 11.01 4.65
N ALA A 256 -30.29 11.95 3.84
CA ALA A 256 -31.04 12.57 2.76
C ALA A 256 -31.42 11.57 1.65
N THR A 257 -30.66 10.49 1.50
CA THR A 257 -30.85 9.48 0.44
C THR A 257 -31.54 8.21 0.96
N SER A 258 -32.26 8.30 2.09
CA SER A 258 -32.96 7.19 2.76
C SER A 258 -32.07 6.10 3.37
N GLY A 259 -30.76 6.33 3.46
CA GLY A 259 -29.82 5.47 4.17
C GLY A 259 -29.90 5.64 5.69
N LYS A 260 -29.52 4.60 6.43
CA LYS A 260 -29.41 4.63 7.90
C LYS A 260 -27.93 4.62 8.29
N PRO A 261 -27.36 5.75 8.73
CA PRO A 261 -25.94 5.79 9.08
C PRO A 261 -25.65 4.93 10.31
N ALA A 262 -24.47 4.34 10.33
CA ALA A 262 -23.93 3.69 11.52
C ALA A 262 -23.74 4.73 12.64
N ARG A 263 -23.93 4.27 13.89
CA ARG A 263 -23.70 5.05 15.12
C ARG A 263 -22.93 4.20 16.11
N ILE A 264 -21.84 3.59 15.65
CA ILE A 264 -20.99 2.77 16.53
C ILE A 264 -20.32 3.68 17.55
N PHE A 265 -19.83 4.86 17.13
CA PHE A 265 -19.08 5.74 18.01
C PHE A 265 -19.97 6.43 19.06
N ASP A 266 -21.21 6.78 18.70
CA ASP A 266 -22.17 7.37 19.64
C ASP A 266 -22.59 6.40 20.76
N ARG A 267 -22.50 5.10 20.49
CA ARG A 267 -22.88 4.03 21.43
C ARG A 267 -21.70 3.48 22.23
N LEU A 268 -20.47 3.96 22.03
CA LEU A 268 -19.29 3.45 22.77
C LEU A 268 -19.39 3.59 24.30
N ALA A 269 -20.18 4.55 24.79
CA ALA A 269 -20.41 4.75 26.22
C ALA A 269 -21.41 3.75 26.83
N THR A 270 -22.23 3.09 26.00
CA THR A 270 -23.35 2.25 26.44
C THR A 270 -23.36 0.86 25.83
N ALA A 271 -22.55 0.61 24.80
CA ALA A 271 -22.42 -0.65 24.09
C ALA A 271 -20.95 -0.96 23.81
N SER A 272 -20.55 -2.19 24.13
CA SER A 272 -19.20 -2.68 23.81
C SER A 272 -19.10 -3.03 22.32
N VAL A 273 -17.96 -2.71 21.71
CA VAL A 273 -17.65 -3.07 20.32
C VAL A 273 -16.67 -4.21 20.30
N GLN A 274 -17.12 -5.35 19.76
CA GLN A 274 -16.30 -6.53 19.58
C GLN A 274 -15.63 -6.45 18.21
N VAL A 275 -14.34 -6.16 18.18
CA VAL A 275 -13.55 -6.39 16.97
C VAL A 275 -13.40 -7.90 16.80
N ALA A 276 -13.81 -8.46 15.66
CA ALA A 276 -13.79 -9.89 15.42
C ALA A 276 -12.35 -10.44 15.56
N LYS A 277 -12.15 -11.29 16.58
CA LYS A 277 -10.87 -11.91 16.89
C LYS A 277 -10.90 -13.40 16.55
N ARG A 278 -9.70 -13.93 16.36
CA ARG A 278 -9.44 -15.35 16.12
C ARG A 278 -9.98 -16.26 17.24
N SER A 279 -10.01 -15.78 18.47
CA SER A 279 -10.57 -16.52 19.62
C SER A 279 -12.07 -16.79 19.50
N LEU A 280 -12.79 -15.99 18.71
CA LEU A 280 -14.23 -16.13 18.45
C LEU A 280 -14.53 -17.25 17.42
N GLU A 281 -13.56 -17.61 16.58
CA GLU A 281 -13.70 -18.56 15.47
C GLU A 281 -13.65 -20.03 15.93
N TYR A 282 -13.10 -20.29 17.12
CA TYR A 282 -13.03 -21.63 17.73
C TYR A 282 -14.33 -22.07 18.43
N ILE A 283 -15.37 -21.24 18.40
CA ILE A 283 -16.70 -21.63 18.83
C ILE A 283 -17.40 -22.22 17.59
N PRO A 284 -17.74 -23.52 17.54
CA PRO A 284 -18.38 -24.15 16.38
C PRO A 284 -19.71 -23.48 15.97
N SER A 285 -20.31 -22.69 16.87
CA SER A 285 -21.48 -21.88 16.60
C SER A 285 -21.21 -20.49 16.01
N ALA A 286 -19.98 -19.97 16.00
CA ALA A 286 -19.66 -18.67 15.41
C ALA A 286 -19.71 -18.74 13.87
N GLU A 287 -19.16 -19.80 13.26
CA GLU A 287 -19.29 -20.04 11.83
C GLU A 287 -20.76 -20.27 11.42
N ALA A 288 -21.52 -20.97 12.27
CA ALA A 288 -22.96 -21.18 12.07
C ALA A 288 -23.78 -19.89 12.28
N LEU A 289 -23.42 -19.01 13.22
CA LEU A 289 -24.12 -17.75 13.50
C LEU A 289 -23.79 -16.70 12.44
N VAL A 290 -22.55 -16.65 11.99
CA VAL A 290 -22.12 -15.91 10.80
C VAL A 290 -22.93 -16.39 9.58
N ARG A 291 -22.94 -17.70 9.27
CA ARG A 291 -23.75 -18.26 8.16
C ARG A 291 -25.27 -18.06 8.30
N ARG A 292 -25.85 -18.14 9.49
CA ARG A 292 -27.30 -18.03 9.74
C ARG A 292 -27.78 -16.57 9.82
N SER A 293 -26.99 -15.67 10.40
CA SER A 293 -27.22 -14.22 10.33
C SER A 293 -27.11 -13.69 8.90
N PHE A 294 -26.30 -14.34 8.05
CA PHE A 294 -26.23 -14.05 6.61
C PHE A 294 -27.43 -14.56 5.79
N ALA A 295 -28.26 -15.46 6.32
CA ALA A 295 -29.43 -15.98 5.61
C ALA A 295 -30.70 -15.14 5.82
N ILE A 296 -30.76 -14.28 6.86
CA ILE A 296 -32.00 -13.62 7.29
C ILE A 296 -31.90 -12.08 7.40
N SER A 297 -30.71 -11.47 7.46
CA SER A 297 -30.59 -10.02 7.68
C SER A 297 -30.05 -9.25 6.48
N LYS A 298 -30.88 -8.36 5.93
CA LYS A 298 -30.46 -7.22 5.09
C LYS A 298 -29.79 -6.18 5.99
N ARG A 299 -28.56 -6.36 6.48
CA ARG A 299 -28.08 -5.45 7.54
C ARG A 299 -26.59 -5.10 7.49
N SER A 300 -26.38 -3.78 7.56
CA SER A 300 -25.25 -3.09 8.18
C SER A 300 -24.91 -3.66 9.58
N ASN A 301 -23.72 -3.33 10.10
CA ASN A 301 -23.14 -3.68 11.42
C ASN A 301 -23.88 -4.74 12.25
N ILE A 302 -23.25 -5.90 12.44
CA ILE A 302 -23.85 -7.02 13.17
C ILE A 302 -23.98 -6.65 14.65
N GLU A 303 -25.19 -6.34 15.10
CA GLU A 303 -25.56 -6.17 16.51
C GLU A 303 -25.89 -7.57 17.08
N LEU A 304 -25.15 -8.01 18.09
CA LEU A 304 -25.40 -9.26 18.81
C LEU A 304 -26.62 -9.12 19.74
N GLU A 305 -27.16 -10.25 20.19
CA GLU A 305 -28.31 -10.32 21.11
C GLU A 305 -28.08 -9.61 22.45
N ASN A 306 -26.81 -9.37 22.82
CA ASN A 306 -26.38 -8.62 24.01
C ASN A 306 -26.24 -7.11 23.78
N GLY A 307 -26.62 -6.58 22.61
CA GLY A 307 -26.48 -5.17 22.24
C GLY A 307 -25.07 -4.73 21.83
N SER A 308 -24.10 -5.65 21.76
CA SER A 308 -22.72 -5.36 21.31
C SER A 308 -22.58 -5.44 19.78
N PHE A 309 -21.66 -4.68 19.20
CA PHE A 309 -21.43 -4.68 17.74
C PHE A 309 -20.20 -5.52 17.37
N LEU A 310 -20.35 -6.45 16.42
CA LEU A 310 -19.24 -7.22 15.85
C LEU A 310 -18.70 -6.55 14.57
N VAL A 311 -17.40 -6.25 14.56
CA VAL A 311 -16.73 -5.54 13.46
C VAL A 311 -15.61 -6.40 12.87
N TYR A 312 -15.62 -6.65 11.56
CA TYR A 312 -14.63 -7.49 10.87
C TYR A 312 -14.19 -6.90 9.53
N GLY A 313 -13.05 -7.38 9.03
CA GLY A 313 -12.49 -7.01 7.72
C GLY A 313 -12.49 -5.52 7.40
N ILE A 314 -13.14 -5.11 6.30
CA ILE A 314 -13.21 -3.70 5.88
C ILE A 314 -13.85 -2.81 6.97
N GLN A 315 -14.86 -3.31 7.69
CA GLN A 315 -15.49 -2.57 8.79
C GLN A 315 -14.52 -2.34 9.96
N ARG A 316 -13.59 -3.28 10.19
CA ARG A 316 -12.54 -3.15 11.22
C ARG A 316 -11.62 -1.98 10.91
N VAL A 317 -11.21 -1.86 9.66
CA VAL A 317 -10.37 -0.73 9.21
C VAL A 317 -11.11 0.59 9.36
N ALA A 318 -12.42 0.64 9.06
CA ALA A 318 -13.23 1.83 9.30
C ALA A 318 -13.25 2.21 10.78
N PHE A 319 -13.55 1.23 11.66
CA PHE A 319 -13.61 1.43 13.09
C PHE A 319 -12.27 1.93 13.67
N ARG A 320 -11.15 1.29 13.29
CA ARG A 320 -9.80 1.71 13.69
C ARG A 320 -9.40 3.08 13.14
N SER A 321 -9.96 3.48 11.99
CA SER A 321 -9.78 4.83 11.42
C SER A 321 -10.67 5.88 12.07
N HIS A 322 -11.50 5.51 13.05
CA HIS A 322 -12.56 6.34 13.62
C HIS A 322 -13.54 6.90 12.56
N ILE A 323 -13.83 6.09 11.55
CA ILE A 323 -14.79 6.38 10.48
C ILE A 323 -15.97 5.44 10.68
N GLU A 324 -17.19 5.98 10.71
CA GLU A 324 -18.40 5.13 10.74
C GLU A 324 -18.40 4.21 9.53
N THR A 325 -18.77 2.95 9.71
CA THR A 325 -18.66 1.92 8.67
C THR A 325 -19.40 2.32 7.39
N THR A 326 -20.58 2.92 7.52
CA THR A 326 -21.37 3.41 6.38
C THR A 326 -20.69 4.58 5.64
N ASN A 327 -19.89 5.39 6.32
CA ASN A 327 -19.21 6.55 5.72
C ASN A 327 -17.90 6.19 5.01
N LEU A 328 -17.42 4.95 5.17
CA LEU A 328 -16.12 4.53 4.63
C LEU A 328 -16.07 4.64 3.10
N PHE A 329 -17.10 4.13 2.42
CA PHE A 329 -17.20 4.14 0.96
C PHE A 329 -17.14 5.57 0.40
N LEU A 330 -17.95 6.48 0.96
CA LEU A 330 -17.95 7.89 0.59
C LEU A 330 -16.59 8.55 0.83
N THR A 331 -15.94 8.23 1.95
CA THR A 331 -14.61 8.75 2.28
C THR A 331 -13.61 8.41 1.16
N GLY A 332 -13.52 7.14 0.76
CA GLY A 332 -12.60 6.73 -0.30
C GLY A 332 -12.88 7.39 -1.66
N ILE A 333 -14.15 7.45 -2.09
CA ILE A 333 -14.51 8.10 -3.36
C ILE A 333 -14.22 9.59 -3.35
N VAL A 334 -14.57 10.29 -2.26
CA VAL A 334 -14.36 11.73 -2.19
C VAL A 334 -12.88 12.07 -2.18
N PHE A 335 -12.03 11.31 -1.46
CA PHE A 335 -10.59 11.51 -1.55
C PHE A 335 -10.04 11.24 -2.95
N PHE A 336 -10.53 10.21 -3.64
CA PHE A 336 -10.18 9.97 -5.04
C PHE A 336 -10.53 11.18 -5.94
N CYS A 337 -11.74 11.73 -5.80
CA CYS A 337 -12.16 12.94 -6.51
C CYS A 337 -11.31 14.16 -6.13
N VAL A 338 -10.99 14.35 -4.85
CA VAL A 338 -10.13 15.43 -4.36
C VAL A 338 -8.75 15.34 -4.99
N PHE A 339 -8.12 14.16 -5.06
CA PHE A 339 -6.82 13.99 -5.71
C PHE A 339 -6.87 14.31 -7.22
N ILE A 340 -7.94 13.92 -7.91
CA ILE A 340 -8.16 14.29 -9.32
C ILE A 340 -8.25 15.80 -9.49
N VAL A 341 -9.08 16.47 -8.67
CA VAL A 341 -9.28 17.93 -8.74
C VAL A 341 -7.99 18.67 -8.40
N LEU A 342 -7.28 18.25 -7.35
CA LEU A 342 -5.99 18.84 -6.96
C LEU A 342 -4.95 18.72 -8.07
N ALA A 343 -4.89 17.59 -8.76
CA ALA A 343 -3.97 17.42 -9.89
C ALA A 343 -4.34 18.30 -11.09
N CYS A 344 -5.63 18.44 -11.40
CA CYS A 344 -6.10 19.40 -12.40
C CYS A 344 -5.68 20.83 -12.05
N ILE A 345 -5.93 21.25 -10.81
CA ILE A 345 -5.55 22.58 -10.32
C ILE A 345 -4.02 22.75 -10.39
N ALA A 346 -3.24 21.77 -9.96
CA ALA A 346 -1.78 21.84 -9.99
C ALA A 346 -1.23 22.03 -11.42
N VAL A 347 -1.74 21.28 -12.40
CA VAL A 347 -1.33 21.42 -13.81
C VAL A 347 -1.75 22.78 -14.38
N LEU A 348 -2.95 23.26 -14.06
CA LEU A 348 -3.46 24.56 -14.53
C LEU A 348 -2.69 25.74 -13.90
N LEU A 349 -2.43 25.69 -12.59
CA LEU A 349 -1.62 26.70 -11.89
C LEU A 349 -0.20 26.72 -12.45
N PHE A 350 0.40 25.55 -12.66
CA PHE A 350 1.75 25.46 -13.21
C PHE A 350 1.81 26.04 -14.64
N LYS A 351 0.80 25.76 -15.48
CA LYS A 351 0.66 26.42 -16.78
C LYS A 351 0.58 27.94 -16.65
N LEU A 352 -0.29 28.44 -15.77
CA LEU A 352 -0.51 29.86 -15.56
C LEU A 352 0.78 30.56 -15.11
N VAL A 353 1.52 29.98 -14.17
CA VAL A 353 2.83 30.49 -13.71
C VAL A 353 3.83 30.55 -14.86
N LEU A 354 3.96 29.49 -15.66
CA LEU A 354 4.87 29.50 -16.81
C LEU A 354 4.50 30.55 -17.86
N ASP A 355 3.21 30.69 -18.17
CA ASP A 355 2.73 31.68 -19.14
C ASP A 355 2.93 33.13 -18.62
N LEU A 356 2.75 33.38 -17.32
CA LEU A 356 3.06 34.68 -16.70
C LEU A 356 4.56 34.98 -16.69
N CYS A 357 5.40 34.04 -16.28
CA CYS A 357 6.85 34.22 -16.27
C CYS A 357 7.43 34.43 -17.67
N ALA A 358 6.85 33.79 -18.71
CA ALA A 358 7.22 34.03 -20.09
C ALA A 358 6.77 35.42 -20.57
N LYS A 359 5.55 35.85 -20.23
CA LYS A 359 5.05 37.21 -20.55
C LYS A 359 5.88 38.31 -19.90
N GLN A 360 6.34 38.10 -18.67
CA GLN A 360 7.16 39.05 -17.92
C GLN A 360 8.65 39.01 -18.29
N GLY A 361 9.05 38.15 -19.24
CA GLY A 361 10.42 38.02 -19.72
C GLY A 361 11.39 37.33 -18.74
N TRP A 362 10.89 36.77 -17.64
CA TRP A 362 11.71 36.06 -16.64
C TRP A 362 12.23 34.72 -17.16
N ILE A 363 11.54 34.14 -18.15
CA ILE A 363 11.90 32.89 -18.81
C ILE A 363 11.91 33.13 -20.32
N LYS A 364 12.95 32.64 -21.01
CA LYS A 364 13.03 32.65 -22.48
C LYS A 364 11.82 31.91 -23.07
N SER A 365 11.21 32.46 -24.13
CA SER A 365 10.00 31.88 -24.77
C SER A 365 10.14 30.40 -25.16
N ASP A 366 11.36 29.96 -25.49
CA ASP A 366 11.63 28.58 -25.91
C ASP A 366 11.71 27.58 -24.74
N ARG A 367 11.83 28.04 -23.50
CA ARG A 367 11.91 27.14 -22.34
C ARG A 367 10.51 26.60 -22.01
N PHE A 368 10.38 25.27 -21.88
CA PHE A 368 9.13 24.56 -21.61
C PHE A 368 8.03 24.74 -22.66
N LEU A 369 8.40 25.04 -23.91
CA LEU A 369 7.44 25.28 -25.00
C LEU A 369 6.51 24.08 -25.22
N GLU A 370 7.06 22.86 -25.19
CA GLU A 370 6.28 21.61 -25.32
C GLU A 370 5.18 21.47 -24.25
N PHE A 371 5.50 21.79 -22.99
CA PHE A 371 4.50 21.78 -21.92
C PHE A 371 3.42 22.84 -22.14
N ARG A 372 3.81 24.06 -22.56
CA ARG A 372 2.88 25.19 -22.73
C ARG A 372 1.89 24.96 -23.88
N THR A 373 2.34 24.33 -24.96
CA THR A 373 1.51 23.99 -26.13
C THR A 373 0.69 22.72 -25.92
N GLU A 374 1.29 21.66 -25.35
CA GLU A 374 0.65 20.34 -25.20
C GLU A 374 0.06 20.05 -23.81
N TRP A 375 -0.14 21.07 -22.95
CA TRP A 375 -0.61 20.92 -21.57
C TRP A 375 -1.89 20.07 -21.42
N ARG A 376 -2.80 20.11 -22.40
CA ARG A 376 -4.04 19.30 -22.40
C ARG A 376 -3.74 17.80 -22.53
N SER A 377 -2.69 17.44 -23.27
CA SER A 377 -2.25 16.05 -23.42
C SER A 377 -1.64 15.55 -22.11
N ILE A 378 -0.78 16.37 -21.50
CA ILE A 378 -0.13 16.09 -20.22
C ILE A 378 -1.17 15.95 -19.10
N LEU A 379 -2.17 16.85 -19.05
CA LEU A 379 -3.26 16.74 -18.09
C LEU A 379 -4.01 15.41 -18.22
N LYS A 380 -4.34 14.99 -19.45
CA LYS A 380 -5.01 13.71 -19.70
C LYS A 380 -4.15 12.52 -19.24
N GLY A 381 -2.84 12.57 -19.46
CA GLY A 381 -1.89 11.55 -18.96
C GLY A 381 -1.82 11.50 -17.44
N THR A 382 -1.74 12.66 -16.77
CA THR A 382 -1.75 12.76 -15.30
C THR A 382 -3.05 12.23 -14.70
N LEU A 383 -4.21 12.56 -15.30
CA LEU A 383 -5.50 12.04 -14.87
C LEU A 383 -5.55 10.52 -14.99
N LEU A 384 -5.12 9.97 -16.13
CA LEU A 384 -5.09 8.53 -16.35
C LEU A 384 -4.15 7.80 -15.38
N ARG A 385 -3.03 8.44 -14.99
CA ARG A 385 -2.12 7.96 -13.94
C ARG A 385 -2.81 7.87 -12.58
N LEU A 386 -3.54 8.90 -12.18
CA LEU A 386 -4.30 8.91 -10.93
C LEU A 386 -5.45 7.92 -10.95
N THR A 387 -6.12 7.75 -12.09
CA THR A 387 -7.14 6.71 -12.29
C THR A 387 -6.54 5.32 -12.10
N LEU A 388 -5.33 5.05 -12.61
CA LEU A 388 -4.64 3.78 -12.40
C LEU A 388 -4.28 3.57 -10.91
N MET A 389 -3.76 4.60 -10.23
CA MET A 389 -3.45 4.57 -8.80
C MET A 389 -4.71 4.34 -7.94
N GLY A 390 -5.84 4.93 -8.33
CA GLY A 390 -7.12 4.77 -7.64
C GLY A 390 -7.88 3.50 -8.02
N PHE A 391 -7.40 2.70 -8.98
CA PHE A 391 -8.14 1.53 -9.47
C PHE A 391 -8.36 0.48 -8.39
N ALA A 392 -7.34 0.17 -7.59
CA ALA A 392 -7.44 -0.79 -6.50
C ALA A 392 -8.44 -0.35 -5.41
N PRO A 393 -8.34 0.85 -4.80
CA PRO A 393 -9.30 1.27 -3.77
C PRO A 393 -10.72 1.46 -4.31
N ILE A 394 -10.91 2.01 -5.51
CA ILE A 394 -12.25 2.15 -6.10
C ILE A 394 -12.88 0.78 -6.36
N THR A 395 -12.12 -0.17 -6.90
CA THR A 395 -12.62 -1.54 -7.10
C THR A 395 -13.06 -2.17 -5.78
N ILE A 396 -12.22 -2.10 -4.75
CA ILE A 396 -12.53 -2.72 -3.45
C ILE A 396 -13.74 -2.05 -2.79
N LEU A 397 -13.74 -0.72 -2.69
CA LEU A 397 -14.78 0.01 -1.96
C LEU A 397 -16.12 -0.02 -2.70
N CYS A 398 -16.15 0.11 -4.04
CA CYS A 398 -17.40 0.00 -4.80
C CYS A 398 -18.00 -1.41 -4.76
N LEU A 399 -17.17 -2.45 -4.93
CA LEU A 399 -17.66 -3.83 -4.83
C LEU A 399 -18.09 -4.17 -3.40
N TRP A 400 -17.44 -3.58 -2.39
CA TRP A 400 -17.84 -3.75 -1.00
C TRP A 400 -19.17 -3.02 -0.70
N GLU A 401 -19.39 -1.82 -1.23
CA GLU A 401 -20.67 -1.12 -1.14
C GLU A 401 -21.81 -1.96 -1.73
N PHE A 402 -21.56 -2.71 -2.82
CA PHE A 402 -22.57 -3.64 -3.35
C PHE A 402 -22.97 -4.72 -2.36
N THR A 403 -22.09 -5.08 -1.42
CA THR A 403 -22.39 -6.04 -0.36
C THR A 403 -23.12 -5.42 0.83
N GLN A 404 -22.86 -4.16 1.16
CA GLN A 404 -23.48 -3.46 2.31
C GLN A 404 -24.85 -2.87 1.94
N SER A 405 -24.96 -2.25 0.76
CA SER A 405 -26.15 -1.54 0.28
C SER A 405 -26.66 -0.50 1.29
N ASP A 406 -25.78 0.41 1.74
CA ASP A 406 -26.05 1.33 2.84
C ASP A 406 -27.09 2.42 2.46
N SER A 407 -27.11 2.83 1.19
CA SER A 407 -28.12 3.73 0.63
C SER A 407 -28.30 3.51 -0.89
N PRO A 408 -29.51 3.65 -1.44
CA PRO A 408 -29.75 3.60 -2.89
C PRO A 408 -28.87 4.57 -3.69
N ALA A 409 -28.63 5.77 -3.16
CA ALA A 409 -27.78 6.75 -3.86
C ALA A 409 -26.31 6.34 -3.86
N LEU A 410 -25.83 5.73 -2.78
CA LEU A 410 -24.46 5.20 -2.69
C LEU A 410 -24.25 4.04 -3.65
N MET A 411 -25.24 3.18 -3.82
CA MET A 411 -25.21 2.10 -4.81
C MET A 411 -25.08 2.65 -6.24
N VAL A 412 -25.85 3.69 -6.60
CA VAL A 412 -25.73 4.34 -7.92
C VAL A 412 -24.35 4.96 -8.09
N LEU A 413 -23.83 5.63 -7.06
CA LEU A 413 -22.49 6.21 -7.06
C LEU A 413 -21.42 5.12 -7.25
N ALA A 414 -21.54 3.99 -6.55
CA ALA A 414 -20.63 2.85 -6.63
C ALA A 414 -20.60 2.27 -8.05
N VAL A 415 -21.77 2.04 -8.66
CA VAL A 415 -21.86 1.56 -10.05
C VAL A 415 -21.22 2.56 -11.01
N PHE A 416 -21.54 3.85 -10.87
CA PHE A 416 -21.03 4.89 -11.75
C PHE A 416 -19.50 4.99 -11.69
N PHE A 417 -18.91 5.08 -10.50
CA PHE A 417 -17.46 5.20 -10.34
C PHE A 417 -16.72 3.92 -10.75
N PHE A 418 -17.23 2.75 -10.36
CA PHE A 418 -16.64 1.47 -10.74
C PHE A 418 -16.60 1.29 -12.25
N LEU A 419 -17.74 1.48 -12.95
CA LEU A 419 -17.80 1.37 -14.40
C LEU A 419 -16.98 2.44 -15.09
N THR A 420 -16.98 3.68 -14.60
CA THR A 420 -16.19 4.76 -15.20
C THR A 420 -14.69 4.44 -15.15
N VAL A 421 -14.17 4.04 -13.99
CA VAL A 421 -12.74 3.69 -13.86
C VAL A 421 -12.39 2.44 -14.67
N LEU A 422 -13.24 1.40 -14.63
CA LEU A 422 -13.01 0.16 -15.37
C LEU A 422 -13.02 0.39 -16.89
N LEU A 423 -14.03 1.11 -17.40
CA LEU A 423 -14.17 1.41 -18.83
C LEU A 423 -13.05 2.32 -19.33
N THR A 424 -12.69 3.35 -18.56
CA THR A 424 -11.61 4.28 -18.97
C THR A 424 -10.26 3.57 -19.08
N LEU A 425 -9.89 2.73 -18.11
CA LEU A 425 -8.64 1.97 -18.15
C LEU A 425 -8.66 0.86 -19.21
N SER A 426 -9.79 0.15 -19.35
CA SER A 426 -9.94 -0.89 -20.38
C SER A 426 -9.86 -0.30 -21.80
N MET A 427 -10.56 0.81 -22.04
CA MET A 427 -10.49 1.54 -23.31
C MET A 427 -9.08 2.08 -23.58
N ALA A 428 -8.39 2.58 -22.55
CA ALA A 428 -7.00 3.03 -22.67
C ALA A 428 -6.07 1.88 -23.10
N ALA A 429 -6.16 0.73 -22.43
CA ALA A 429 -5.36 -0.45 -22.74
C ALA A 429 -5.64 -0.97 -24.16
N LEU A 430 -6.92 -1.08 -24.55
CA LEU A 430 -7.32 -1.52 -25.90
C LEU A 430 -6.83 -0.54 -26.98
N ARG A 431 -6.90 0.77 -26.73
CA ARG A 431 -6.39 1.78 -27.67
C ARG A 431 -4.88 1.67 -27.86
N ILE A 432 -4.12 1.43 -26.80
CA ILE A 432 -2.66 1.23 -26.87
C ILE A 432 -2.35 -0.02 -27.70
N ILE A 433 -3.05 -1.13 -27.46
CA ILE A 433 -2.83 -2.38 -28.20
C ILE A 433 -3.16 -2.22 -29.68
N ARG A 434 -4.30 -1.61 -30.01
CA ARG A 434 -4.68 -1.34 -31.40
C ARG A 434 -3.66 -0.45 -32.10
N LEU A 435 -3.22 0.62 -31.43
CA LEU A 435 -2.24 1.55 -32.00
C LEU A 435 -0.88 0.88 -32.23
N ALA A 436 -0.43 0.03 -31.30
CA ALA A 436 0.78 -0.76 -31.44
C ALA A 436 0.68 -1.83 -32.54
N SER A 437 -0.51 -2.37 -32.81
CA SER A 437 -0.73 -3.34 -33.91
C SER A 437 -0.78 -2.68 -35.29
N LEU A 438 -1.21 -1.41 -35.37
CA LEU A 438 -1.42 -0.70 -36.65
C LEU A 438 -0.19 0.08 -37.11
N SER A 439 0.65 0.55 -36.18
CA SER A 439 1.85 1.33 -36.49
C SER A 439 3.10 0.54 -36.06
N PRO A 440 4.21 0.61 -36.80
CA PRO A 440 5.49 0.08 -36.32
C PRO A 440 5.78 0.62 -34.92
N LEU A 441 6.24 -0.22 -33.99
CA LEU A 441 6.48 0.11 -32.57
C LEU A 441 7.15 1.48 -32.34
N ILE A 442 8.01 1.92 -33.26
CA ILE A 442 8.69 3.21 -33.28
C ILE A 442 7.71 4.40 -33.23
N GLY A 443 6.58 4.33 -33.97
CA GLY A 443 5.58 5.40 -34.07
C GLY A 443 4.86 5.71 -32.75
N LEU A 444 4.74 4.70 -31.87
CA LEU A 444 4.12 4.85 -30.55
C LEU A 444 4.99 5.69 -29.60
N TYR A 445 6.31 5.47 -29.66
CA TYR A 445 7.29 6.16 -28.80
C TYR A 445 7.80 7.47 -29.41
N SER A 446 7.69 7.66 -30.73
CA SER A 446 8.22 8.86 -31.40
C SER A 446 7.26 10.05 -31.40
N ASN A 447 5.96 9.84 -31.14
CA ASN A 447 4.97 10.91 -31.15
C ASN A 447 4.78 11.46 -29.72
N SER A 448 5.21 12.71 -29.49
CA SER A 448 5.11 13.42 -28.20
C SER A 448 3.69 13.41 -27.63
N GLN A 449 2.68 13.62 -28.46
CA GLN A 449 1.29 13.68 -28.01
C GLN A 449 0.78 12.33 -27.51
N ILE A 450 1.16 11.24 -28.18
CA ILE A 450 0.78 9.87 -27.78
C ILE A 450 1.54 9.48 -26.51
N LEU A 451 2.82 9.83 -26.42
CA LEU A 451 3.67 9.55 -25.27
C LEU A 451 3.22 10.33 -24.02
N ASN A 452 2.91 11.61 -24.15
CA ASN A 452 2.44 12.46 -23.05
C ASN A 452 1.05 12.02 -22.54
N LYS A 453 0.18 11.53 -23.42
CA LYS A 453 -1.18 11.08 -23.06
C LYS A 453 -1.24 9.66 -22.51
N TRP A 454 -0.58 8.71 -23.17
CA TRP A 454 -0.72 7.27 -22.91
C TRP A 454 0.57 6.63 -22.39
N GLY A 455 1.71 7.32 -22.52
CA GLY A 455 3.03 6.80 -22.21
C GLY A 455 3.14 6.22 -20.82
N PHE A 456 2.49 6.82 -19.82
CA PHE A 456 2.55 6.28 -18.46
C PHE A 456 2.11 4.81 -18.34
N LEU A 457 1.11 4.37 -19.13
CA LEU A 457 0.60 3.01 -19.04
C LEU A 457 1.57 1.95 -19.59
N TYR A 458 2.47 2.32 -20.50
CA TYR A 458 3.34 1.36 -21.20
C TYR A 458 4.84 1.65 -21.06
N ILE A 459 5.27 2.86 -20.72
CA ILE A 459 6.69 3.24 -20.53
C ILE A 459 7.32 2.44 -19.39
N GLN A 460 6.55 2.06 -18.37
CA GLN A 460 7.05 1.21 -17.29
C GLN A 460 7.43 -0.20 -17.75
N TYR A 461 6.95 -0.63 -18.92
CA TYR A 461 7.19 -1.93 -19.51
C TYR A 461 8.16 -1.84 -20.70
N ARG A 462 8.75 -2.98 -21.05
CA ARG A 462 9.60 -3.12 -22.24
C ARG A 462 8.79 -2.97 -23.51
N ALA A 463 9.46 -2.58 -24.60
CA ALA A 463 8.82 -2.41 -25.91
C ALA A 463 8.13 -3.70 -26.37
N THR A 464 8.71 -4.86 -26.07
CA THR A 464 8.20 -6.19 -26.43
C THR A 464 7.10 -6.70 -25.52
N ALA A 465 6.89 -6.07 -24.35
CA ALA A 465 5.95 -6.49 -23.31
C ALA A 465 4.89 -5.42 -22.99
N TYR A 466 4.63 -4.48 -23.91
CA TYR A 466 3.68 -3.38 -23.69
C TYR A 466 2.25 -3.85 -23.35
N TYR A 467 1.86 -5.04 -23.79
CA TYR A 467 0.55 -5.64 -23.51
C TYR A 467 0.39 -6.10 -22.06
N PHE A 468 1.46 -6.12 -21.27
CA PHE A 468 1.45 -6.53 -19.85
C PHE A 468 0.56 -5.65 -18.96
N ILE A 469 0.17 -4.45 -19.43
CA ILE A 469 -0.82 -3.62 -18.75
C ILE A 469 -2.16 -4.34 -18.55
N VAL A 470 -2.58 -5.20 -19.49
CA VAL A 470 -3.87 -5.91 -19.39
C VAL A 470 -3.82 -6.97 -18.27
N PRO A 471 -2.84 -7.90 -18.22
CA PRO A 471 -2.65 -8.78 -17.07
C PRO A 471 -2.58 -8.03 -15.74
N GLN A 472 -1.90 -6.88 -15.68
CA GLN A 472 -1.81 -6.07 -14.46
C GLN A 472 -3.18 -5.54 -14.01
N LEU A 473 -4.01 -5.05 -14.93
CA LEU A 473 -5.37 -4.60 -14.62
C LEU A 473 -6.26 -5.76 -14.18
N VAL A 474 -6.17 -6.92 -14.84
CA VAL A 474 -6.90 -8.13 -14.45
C VAL A 474 -6.49 -8.60 -13.06
N TYR A 475 -5.19 -8.59 -12.75
CA TYR A 475 -4.66 -8.92 -11.42
C TYR A 475 -5.26 -8.01 -10.33
N ILE A 476 -5.26 -6.69 -10.52
CA ILE A 476 -5.83 -5.74 -9.55
C ILE A 476 -7.35 -5.94 -9.41
N LEU A 477 -8.05 -6.18 -10.52
CA LEU A 477 -9.50 -6.42 -10.53
C LEU A 477 -9.88 -7.69 -9.75
N LEU A 478 -9.20 -8.80 -10.04
CA LEU A 478 -9.44 -10.09 -9.36
C LEU A 478 -9.12 -9.98 -7.87
N LYS A 479 -7.96 -9.41 -7.52
CA LYS A 479 -7.58 -9.19 -6.12
C LYS A 479 -8.63 -8.34 -5.40
N GLY A 480 -9.06 -7.22 -6.01
CA GLY A 480 -10.08 -6.35 -5.45
C GLY A 480 -11.45 -7.03 -5.27
N MET A 481 -11.83 -7.89 -6.22
CA MET A 481 -13.09 -8.64 -6.18
C MET A 481 -13.13 -9.63 -5.01
N PHE A 482 -12.09 -10.44 -4.81
CA PHE A 482 -12.04 -11.37 -3.67
C PHE A 482 -11.89 -10.65 -2.33
N VAL A 483 -11.18 -9.52 -2.28
CA VAL A 483 -11.11 -8.70 -1.06
C VAL A 483 -12.49 -8.15 -0.71
N ALA A 484 -13.19 -7.54 -1.65
CA ALA A 484 -14.49 -6.93 -1.38
C ALA A 484 -15.63 -7.93 -1.14
N LEU A 485 -15.75 -8.95 -2.00
CA LEU A 485 -16.87 -9.90 -1.96
C LEU A 485 -16.62 -11.08 -1.00
N GLY A 486 -15.35 -11.41 -0.74
CA GLY A 486 -14.93 -12.53 0.11
C GLY A 486 -14.96 -12.26 1.61
N GLN A 487 -15.52 -11.13 2.07
CA GLN A 487 -15.53 -10.73 3.48
C GLN A 487 -16.23 -11.74 4.42
N LYS A 488 -17.11 -12.59 3.88
CA LYS A 488 -17.88 -13.58 4.67
C LYS A 488 -17.08 -14.84 5.04
N SER A 489 -16.04 -15.18 4.27
CA SER A 489 -15.26 -16.42 4.47
C SER A 489 -13.77 -16.10 4.32
N GLY A 490 -13.10 -15.97 5.46
CA GLY A 490 -11.65 -15.72 5.52
C GLY A 490 -10.85 -16.81 4.82
N ALA A 491 -11.20 -18.09 5.02
CA ALA A 491 -10.54 -19.23 4.39
C ALA A 491 -10.58 -19.16 2.84
N THR A 492 -11.78 -18.94 2.26
CA THR A 492 -11.93 -18.82 0.80
C THR A 492 -11.13 -17.63 0.27
N GLN A 493 -11.18 -16.51 0.99
CA GLN A 493 -10.46 -15.30 0.62
C GLN A 493 -8.94 -15.50 0.65
N ALA A 494 -8.40 -16.18 1.66
CA ALA A 494 -6.97 -16.45 1.76
C ALA A 494 -6.45 -17.38 0.65
N VAL A 495 -7.19 -18.46 0.36
CA VAL A 495 -6.85 -19.38 -0.74
C VAL A 495 -6.87 -18.64 -2.08
N ALA A 496 -7.90 -17.84 -2.34
CA ALA A 496 -8.00 -17.07 -3.57
C ALA A 496 -6.85 -16.05 -3.71
N LEU A 497 -6.52 -15.32 -2.64
CA LEU A 497 -5.41 -14.37 -2.64
C LEU A 497 -4.07 -15.08 -2.87
N MET A 498 -3.83 -16.24 -2.26
CA MET A 498 -2.64 -17.05 -2.50
C MET A 498 -2.51 -17.47 -3.98
N LEU A 499 -3.60 -17.93 -4.60
CA LEU A 499 -3.62 -18.31 -6.02
C LEU A 499 -3.40 -17.10 -6.95
N ILE A 500 -3.96 -15.94 -6.61
CA ILE A 500 -3.79 -14.72 -7.38
C ILE A 500 -2.33 -14.21 -7.30
N GLU A 501 -1.74 -14.20 -6.09
CA GLU A 501 -0.37 -13.73 -5.90
C GLU A 501 0.66 -14.67 -6.54
N VAL A 502 0.47 -16.00 -6.47
CA VAL A 502 1.38 -16.94 -7.15
C VAL A 502 1.30 -16.82 -8.67
N ALA A 503 0.09 -16.64 -9.23
CA ALA A 503 -0.08 -16.44 -10.66
C ALA A 503 0.58 -15.13 -11.12
N ALA A 504 0.44 -14.05 -10.35
CA ALA A 504 1.10 -12.77 -10.62
C ALA A 504 2.62 -12.87 -10.51
N LEU A 505 3.13 -13.60 -9.51
CA LEU A 505 4.56 -13.85 -9.34
C LEU A 505 5.15 -14.65 -10.51
N ILE A 506 4.47 -15.71 -10.95
CA ILE A 506 4.90 -16.51 -12.11
C ILE A 506 4.90 -15.65 -13.38
N ALA A 507 3.81 -14.92 -13.65
CA ALA A 507 3.68 -14.07 -14.83
C ALA A 507 4.81 -13.02 -14.90
N THR A 508 5.10 -12.36 -13.78
CA THR A 508 6.15 -11.32 -13.71
C THR A 508 7.56 -11.90 -13.76
N SER A 509 7.79 -13.07 -13.18
CA SER A 509 9.11 -13.73 -13.15
C SER A 509 9.51 -14.30 -14.52
N VAL A 510 8.54 -14.86 -15.26
CA VAL A 510 8.75 -15.43 -16.60
C VAL A 510 8.89 -14.32 -17.65
N MET A 511 7.93 -13.40 -17.70
CA MET A 511 7.91 -12.38 -18.77
C MET A 511 8.92 -11.25 -18.53
N ARG A 512 9.27 -10.95 -17.27
CA ARG A 512 10.14 -9.83 -16.87
C ARG A 512 9.77 -8.54 -17.61
N PRO A 513 8.52 -8.08 -17.45
CA PRO A 513 7.92 -7.11 -18.35
C PRO A 513 8.44 -5.68 -18.15
N PHE A 514 9.11 -5.38 -17.03
CA PHE A 514 9.53 -4.02 -16.68
C PHE A 514 10.76 -3.55 -17.44
N MET A 515 10.87 -2.22 -17.60
CA MET A 515 11.83 -1.52 -18.45
C MET A 515 13.27 -2.07 -18.36
N ASP A 516 13.84 -2.16 -17.15
CA ASP A 516 15.24 -2.56 -16.93
C ASP A 516 15.39 -3.82 -16.09
N LYS A 517 16.58 -4.44 -16.13
CA LYS A 517 16.93 -5.56 -15.22
C LYS A 517 16.77 -5.19 -13.74
N SER A 518 17.16 -3.97 -13.36
CA SER A 518 17.00 -3.47 -11.98
C SER A 518 15.53 -3.29 -11.60
N VAL A 519 14.72 -2.69 -12.49
CA VAL A 519 13.29 -2.45 -12.23
C VAL A 519 12.50 -3.77 -12.23
N ASN A 520 12.89 -4.73 -13.07
CA ASN A 520 12.37 -6.10 -13.02
C ASN A 520 12.70 -6.79 -11.70
N SER A 521 13.96 -6.81 -11.29
CA SER A 521 14.37 -7.43 -10.02
C SER A 521 13.63 -6.83 -8.82
N PHE A 522 13.45 -5.52 -8.83
CA PHE A 522 12.74 -4.78 -7.80
C PHE A 522 11.25 -5.14 -7.74
N ASN A 523 10.56 -5.13 -8.88
CA ASN A 523 9.13 -5.48 -8.92
C ASN A 523 8.90 -6.96 -8.61
N ILE A 524 9.76 -7.87 -9.09
CA ILE A 524 9.70 -9.29 -8.74
C ILE A 524 9.82 -9.46 -7.21
N ALA A 525 10.72 -8.73 -6.54
CA ALA A 525 10.83 -8.77 -5.09
C ALA A 525 9.54 -8.31 -4.38
N ILE A 526 8.83 -7.31 -4.92
CA ILE A 526 7.51 -6.88 -4.42
C ILE A 526 6.49 -8.02 -4.55
N PHE A 527 6.42 -8.69 -5.70
CA PHE A 527 5.51 -9.84 -5.89
C PHE A 527 5.87 -11.03 -5.01
N VAL A 528 7.16 -11.30 -4.77
CA VAL A 528 7.60 -12.33 -3.82
C VAL A 528 7.10 -12.00 -2.42
N LEU A 529 7.26 -10.76 -1.95
CA LEU A 529 6.81 -10.38 -0.62
C LEU A 529 5.28 -10.40 -0.50
N ASN A 530 4.54 -9.97 -1.52
CA ASN A 530 3.08 -10.08 -1.53
C ASN A 530 2.61 -11.54 -1.50
N PHE A 531 3.29 -12.44 -2.21
CA PHE A 531 3.01 -13.87 -2.16
C PHE A 531 3.31 -14.46 -0.77
N LEU A 532 4.43 -14.10 -0.14
CA LEU A 532 4.73 -14.48 1.24
C LEU A 532 3.64 -13.98 2.21
N ASN A 533 3.17 -12.74 2.04
CA ASN A 533 2.07 -12.20 2.83
C ASN A 533 0.76 -12.98 2.62
N ALA A 534 0.47 -13.43 1.40
CA ALA A 534 -0.71 -14.26 1.15
C ALA A 534 -0.61 -15.65 1.81
N ILE A 535 0.59 -16.25 1.86
CA ILE A 535 0.83 -17.48 2.63
C ILE A 535 0.60 -17.23 4.13
N MET A 536 1.11 -16.13 4.67
CA MET A 536 0.90 -15.76 6.08
C MET A 536 -0.59 -15.51 6.39
N LEU A 537 -1.32 -14.86 5.49
CA LEU A 537 -2.78 -14.71 5.58
C LEU A 537 -3.50 -16.05 5.59
N PHE A 538 -3.06 -17.03 4.79
CA PHE A 538 -3.60 -18.38 4.81
C PHE A 538 -3.38 -19.07 6.16
N ILE A 539 -2.20 -18.92 6.77
CA ILE A 539 -1.91 -19.44 8.11
C ILE A 539 -2.87 -18.85 9.15
N PHE A 540 -3.28 -17.58 9.01
CA PHE A 540 -4.22 -16.95 9.94
C PHE A 540 -5.62 -17.55 9.92
N THR A 541 -6.05 -18.15 8.80
CA THR A 541 -7.41 -18.73 8.66
C THR A 541 -7.65 -20.02 9.45
N ASN A 542 -6.65 -20.50 10.19
CA ASN A 542 -6.73 -21.68 11.06
C ASN A 542 -7.19 -22.99 10.40
N VAL A 543 -7.26 -23.05 9.06
CA VAL A 543 -7.67 -24.24 8.27
C VAL A 543 -6.76 -25.46 8.51
N LEU A 544 -5.52 -25.22 8.92
CA LEU A 544 -4.53 -26.26 9.19
C LEU A 544 -4.57 -26.78 10.64
N ASP A 545 -5.57 -26.38 11.45
CA ASP A 545 -5.70 -26.71 12.88
C ASP A 545 -4.39 -26.56 13.66
N MET A 546 -3.64 -25.50 13.33
CA MET A 546 -2.37 -25.21 13.98
C MET A 546 -2.59 -24.76 15.42
N PRO A 547 -1.64 -25.03 16.33
CA PRO A 547 -1.70 -24.52 17.68
C PRO A 547 -1.86 -22.99 17.68
N LYS A 548 -2.53 -22.46 18.69
CA LYS A 548 -2.83 -21.02 18.83
C LYS A 548 -1.60 -20.13 18.64
N MET A 549 -0.39 -20.61 18.95
CA MET A 549 0.86 -19.87 18.72
C MET A 549 1.19 -19.55 17.25
N GLY A 550 0.80 -20.39 16.30
CA GLY A 550 1.26 -20.30 14.90
C GLY A 550 0.97 -18.94 14.25
N PRO A 551 -0.31 -18.52 14.18
CA PRO A 551 -0.69 -17.21 13.62
C PRO A 551 -0.14 -16.00 14.37
N SER A 552 -0.02 -16.05 15.70
CA SER A 552 0.51 -14.94 16.49
C SER A 552 2.00 -14.70 16.20
N ILE A 553 2.82 -15.77 16.14
CA ILE A 553 4.23 -15.69 15.72
C ILE A 553 4.35 -15.28 14.25
N THR A 554 3.51 -15.85 13.38
CA THR A 554 3.48 -15.51 11.95
C THR A 554 3.16 -14.03 11.74
N GLY A 555 2.28 -13.44 12.56
CA GLY A 555 2.00 -12.01 12.54
C GLY A 555 3.20 -11.12 12.87
N LEU A 556 4.02 -11.53 13.85
CA LEU A 556 5.28 -10.85 14.17
C LEU A 556 6.27 -10.93 12.99
N VAL A 557 6.42 -12.12 12.38
CA VAL A 557 7.28 -12.31 11.20
C VAL A 557 6.81 -11.45 10.03
N LEU A 558 5.49 -11.42 9.78
CA LEU A 558 4.88 -10.57 8.75
C LEU A 558 5.24 -9.11 8.97
N PHE A 559 5.04 -8.59 10.18
CA PHE A 559 5.38 -7.21 10.52
C PHE A 559 6.87 -6.91 10.26
N VAL A 560 7.78 -7.72 10.81
CA VAL A 560 9.23 -7.47 10.68
C VAL A 560 9.68 -7.52 9.22
N ALA A 561 9.22 -8.51 8.45
CA ALA A 561 9.58 -8.65 7.03
C ALA A 561 9.08 -7.45 6.21
N ASN A 562 7.82 -7.04 6.39
CA ASN A 562 7.24 -5.93 5.65
C ASN A 562 7.81 -4.58 6.09
N ALA A 563 8.14 -4.40 7.37
CA ALA A 563 8.78 -3.19 7.89
C ALA A 563 10.19 -3.02 7.31
N ALA A 564 11.00 -4.08 7.35
CA ALA A 564 12.35 -4.07 6.78
C ALA A 564 12.32 -3.79 5.26
N PHE A 565 11.43 -4.46 4.53
CA PHE A 565 11.30 -4.24 3.10
C PHE A 565 10.81 -2.82 2.79
N SER A 566 9.79 -2.32 3.48
CA SER A 566 9.30 -0.94 3.33
C SER A 566 10.41 0.08 3.52
N LEU A 567 11.25 -0.11 4.54
CA LEU A 567 12.41 0.75 4.81
C LEU A 567 13.41 0.73 3.65
N ILE A 568 13.73 -0.44 3.12
CA ILE A 568 14.64 -0.58 1.97
C ILE A 568 14.09 0.15 0.74
N LEU A 569 12.79 -0.02 0.42
CA LEU A 569 12.19 0.66 -0.74
C LEU A 569 12.18 2.19 -0.55
N LEU A 570 11.88 2.63 0.65
CA LEU A 570 11.82 4.05 1.01
C LEU A 570 13.22 4.69 0.88
N LEU A 571 14.26 4.07 1.44
CA LEU A 571 15.65 4.52 1.27
C LEU A 571 16.07 4.56 -0.20
N MET A 572 15.70 3.54 -0.99
CA MET A 572 16.01 3.49 -2.41
C MET A 572 15.43 4.70 -3.17
N ILE A 573 14.19 5.11 -2.86
CA ILE A 573 13.55 6.27 -3.50
C ILE A 573 14.17 7.58 -3.03
N ILE A 574 14.47 7.73 -1.74
CA ILE A 574 15.13 8.93 -1.22
C ILE A 574 16.48 9.11 -1.91
N VAL A 575 17.31 8.06 -1.92
CA VAL A 575 18.63 8.08 -2.56
C VAL A 575 18.50 8.37 -4.06
N SER A 576 17.54 7.73 -4.75
CA SER A 576 17.32 7.98 -6.19
C SER A 576 16.89 9.42 -6.46
N SER A 577 16.02 10.00 -5.63
CA SER A 577 15.58 11.39 -5.77
C SER A 577 16.74 12.36 -5.53
N VAL A 578 17.50 12.17 -4.44
CA VAL A 578 18.65 13.01 -4.08
C VAL A 578 19.75 12.95 -5.15
N LEU A 579 20.08 11.75 -5.65
CA LEU A 579 21.10 11.58 -6.69
C LEU A 579 20.73 12.29 -7.99
N VAL A 580 19.45 12.34 -8.34
CA VAL A 580 19.01 13.02 -9.56
C VAL A 580 19.14 14.54 -9.42
N PHE A 581 18.89 15.11 -8.24
CA PHE A 581 19.09 16.55 -8.02
C PHE A 581 20.57 16.97 -7.95
N TRP A 582 21.46 16.09 -7.46
CA TRP A 582 22.89 16.43 -7.32
C TRP A 582 23.74 16.15 -8.55
N ARG A 583 23.34 15.23 -9.44
CA ARG A 583 24.12 14.94 -10.65
C ARG A 583 23.85 15.98 -11.73
N LYS A 584 24.93 16.50 -12.34
CA LYS A 584 24.86 17.39 -13.52
C LYS A 584 24.15 16.73 -14.71
N ASN A 585 24.37 15.42 -14.92
CA ASN A 585 23.74 14.62 -15.97
C ASN A 585 23.07 13.38 -15.37
N PRO A 586 21.81 13.46 -14.91
CA PRO A 586 21.11 12.33 -14.30
C PRO A 586 20.81 11.19 -15.30
N ASP A 587 20.59 11.52 -16.57
CA ASP A 587 20.32 10.54 -17.63
C ASP A 587 21.50 9.61 -17.91
N ALA A 588 22.76 10.04 -17.67
CA ALA A 588 23.93 9.20 -17.90
C ALA A 588 23.95 7.92 -17.03
N ARG A 589 23.17 7.88 -15.94
CA ARG A 589 23.01 6.69 -15.09
C ARG A 589 22.15 5.62 -15.77
N TYR A 590 21.14 6.04 -16.52
CA TYR A 590 20.17 5.17 -17.14
C TYR A 590 20.53 5.05 -18.61
N LYS A 591 21.02 3.88 -19.02
CA LYS A 591 21.38 3.65 -20.43
C LYS A 591 20.16 3.96 -21.29
N PHE A 592 20.38 4.69 -22.38
CA PHE A 592 19.35 4.89 -23.40
C PHE A 592 18.77 3.53 -23.76
N MET A 593 17.44 3.39 -23.69
CA MET A 593 16.72 2.13 -23.80
C MET A 593 17.21 1.34 -25.03
N ALA A 594 18.09 0.36 -24.80
CA ALA A 594 18.65 -0.50 -25.84
C ALA A 594 17.64 -1.64 -26.12
N ASP A 595 16.44 -1.27 -26.51
CA ASP A 595 15.56 -2.14 -27.30
C ASP A 595 15.72 -1.74 -28.77
N ASP A 596 15.21 -2.55 -29.70
CA ASP A 596 15.24 -2.38 -31.18
C ASP A 596 14.92 -0.96 -31.70
N ARG A 597 14.49 -0.03 -30.85
CA ARG A 597 14.32 1.40 -31.13
C ARG A 597 15.59 2.06 -31.67
N ALA A 598 16.79 1.75 -31.15
CA ALA A 598 18.03 2.38 -31.61
C ALA A 598 18.46 1.87 -33.00
N SER A 599 18.32 0.57 -33.26
CA SER A 599 18.57 -0.04 -34.58
C SER A 599 17.52 0.38 -35.61
N LEU A 600 16.25 0.53 -35.19
CA LEU A 600 15.16 0.97 -36.04
C LEU A 600 15.14 2.49 -36.30
N MET A 601 15.61 3.31 -35.36
CA MET A 601 15.86 4.73 -35.61
C MET A 601 17.04 4.91 -36.57
N LYS A 602 18.06 4.05 -36.48
CA LYS A 602 19.17 4.00 -37.43
C LYS A 602 18.72 3.56 -38.82
N SER A 603 17.80 2.58 -38.92
CA SER A 603 17.25 2.17 -40.21
C SER A 603 16.35 3.23 -40.83
N ARG A 604 15.51 3.91 -40.03
CA ARG A 604 14.64 4.99 -40.55
C ARG A 604 15.41 6.27 -40.86
N SER A 605 16.45 6.62 -40.11
CA SER A 605 17.31 7.75 -40.46
C SER A 605 18.09 7.47 -41.75
N SER A 606 18.53 6.24 -41.99
CA SER A 606 19.08 5.84 -43.29
C SER A 606 18.02 5.88 -44.40
N THR A 607 16.82 5.31 -44.20
CA THR A 607 15.77 5.33 -45.23
C THR A 607 15.22 6.73 -45.50
N GLN A 608 15.18 7.61 -44.49
CA GLN A 608 14.77 9.01 -44.65
C GLN A 608 15.86 9.83 -45.33
N LEU A 609 17.14 9.58 -45.03
CA LEU A 609 18.24 10.15 -45.82
C LEU A 609 18.16 9.68 -47.28
N ASP A 610 17.92 8.38 -47.52
CA ASP A 610 17.83 7.79 -48.85
C ASP A 610 16.63 8.31 -49.65
N THR A 611 15.46 8.47 -49.01
CA THR A 611 14.28 9.07 -49.66
C THR A 611 14.47 10.56 -49.91
N MET A 612 15.05 11.31 -48.97
CA MET A 612 15.35 12.72 -49.21
C MET A 612 16.41 12.92 -50.29
N THR A 613 17.45 12.08 -50.36
CA THR A 613 18.42 12.11 -51.46
C THR A 613 17.82 11.66 -52.80
N GLN A 614 16.89 10.70 -52.82
CA GLN A 614 16.16 10.35 -54.04
C GLN A 614 15.21 11.46 -54.51
N LEU A 615 14.55 12.15 -53.59
CA LEU A 615 13.71 13.31 -53.89
C LEU A 615 14.53 14.51 -54.36
N ASP A 616 15.73 14.73 -53.79
CA ASP A 616 16.67 15.76 -54.25
C ASP A 616 17.27 15.41 -55.61
N ALA A 617 17.53 14.12 -55.87
CA ALA A 617 17.98 13.62 -57.18
C ALA A 617 16.89 13.74 -58.25
N LEU A 618 15.62 13.46 -57.91
CA LEU A 618 14.48 13.71 -58.81
C LEU A 618 14.25 15.21 -59.03
N GLY A 619 14.43 16.03 -57.98
CA GLY A 619 14.35 17.49 -58.06
C GLY A 619 15.46 18.08 -58.93
N ALA A 620 16.68 17.54 -58.87
CA ALA A 620 17.80 17.91 -59.72
C ALA A 620 17.59 17.50 -61.18
N ALA A 621 17.03 16.30 -61.43
CA ALA A 621 16.65 15.85 -62.76
C ALA A 621 15.52 16.70 -63.37
N ALA A 622 14.52 17.09 -62.57
CA ALA A 622 13.43 17.96 -63.01
C ALA A 622 13.88 19.41 -63.28
N ARG A 623 14.98 19.87 -62.67
CA ARG A 623 15.59 21.18 -62.92
C ARG A 623 16.52 21.20 -64.14
N GLY A 624 16.75 20.06 -64.80
CA GLY A 624 17.50 19.98 -66.06
C GLY A 624 18.99 20.28 -65.92
N ASP A 625 19.62 19.95 -64.79
CA ASP A 625 21.04 20.22 -64.56
C ASP A 625 21.93 19.19 -65.32
N PRO A 626 22.80 19.60 -66.26
CA PRO A 626 23.47 18.68 -67.19
C PRO A 626 24.74 18.01 -66.63
N ARG A 627 24.94 17.96 -65.30
CA ARG A 627 26.09 17.28 -64.67
C ARG A 627 25.64 16.12 -63.78
N GLY A 628 25.29 15.01 -64.43
CA GLY A 628 25.12 13.71 -63.77
C GLY A 628 26.46 13.18 -63.25
N HIS A 629 26.67 13.26 -61.94
CA HIS A 629 27.66 12.42 -61.25
C HIS A 629 27.10 11.97 -59.90
N SER A 630 26.51 10.79 -59.89
CA SER A 630 26.16 10.04 -58.69
C SER A 630 27.46 9.61 -57.99
N ARG A 631 27.78 10.17 -56.83
CA ARG A 631 28.83 9.61 -55.96
C ARG A 631 28.19 8.56 -55.04
N PRO A 632 28.67 7.30 -55.03
CA PRO A 632 28.26 6.35 -54.01
C PRO A 632 29.00 6.69 -52.70
N VAL A 633 28.26 7.01 -51.64
CA VAL A 633 28.84 7.14 -50.30
C VAL A 633 28.81 5.76 -49.64
N SER A 634 29.98 5.13 -49.62
CA SER A 634 30.26 3.92 -48.85
C SER A 634 30.10 4.18 -47.35
N SER A 635 29.37 3.29 -46.69
CA SER A 635 29.15 3.27 -45.25
C SER A 635 30.46 3.01 -44.49
N SER A 636 30.87 3.92 -43.60
CA SER A 636 31.76 3.57 -42.48
C SER A 636 31.64 4.55 -41.31
N SER A 637 31.71 3.95 -40.13
CA SER A 637 31.54 4.45 -38.76
C SER A 637 32.54 5.53 -38.33
N TYR A 638 32.12 6.30 -37.31
CA TYR A 638 32.85 6.80 -36.11
C TYR A 638 32.47 8.26 -35.80
N LEU A 639 31.54 8.45 -34.85
CA LEU A 639 31.32 9.72 -34.16
C LEU A 639 31.68 9.51 -32.69
N ALA A 640 32.93 9.86 -32.35
CA ALA A 640 33.42 10.02 -30.99
C ALA A 640 32.88 11.34 -30.39
N ALA A 641 32.77 11.36 -29.06
CA ALA A 641 32.22 12.45 -28.25
C ALA A 641 33.01 13.77 -28.37
N PRO A 642 32.37 14.94 -28.17
CA PRO A 642 33.06 16.23 -28.25
C PRO A 642 33.83 16.53 -26.95
N ALA A 643 35.14 16.74 -27.08
CA ALA A 643 36.00 17.33 -26.06
C ALA A 643 36.19 18.84 -26.33
N PHE A 644 36.11 19.65 -25.28
CA PHE A 644 36.27 21.10 -25.30
C PHE A 644 37.70 21.52 -25.68
N PRO A 645 37.92 22.64 -26.40
CA PRO A 645 39.27 23.09 -26.75
C PRO A 645 39.91 23.87 -25.60
N ASN A 646 41.16 23.53 -25.30
CA ASN A 646 42.05 24.28 -24.41
C ASN A 646 43.03 25.09 -25.27
N HIS A 647 43.27 26.34 -24.87
CA HIS A 647 44.24 27.26 -25.48
C HIS A 647 45.66 26.68 -25.46
N GLY A 648 46.46 26.93 -26.50
CA GLY A 648 47.93 26.88 -26.36
C GLY A 648 48.75 26.59 -27.62
N GLN A 649 49.29 27.66 -28.20
CA GLN A 649 50.60 27.80 -28.85
C GLN A 649 51.01 26.95 -30.08
N LYS A 650 51.37 27.74 -31.11
CA LYS A 650 52.18 27.44 -32.29
C LYS A 650 53.50 26.76 -31.93
N HIS A 651 53.94 25.77 -32.71
CA HIS A 651 55.21 25.85 -33.44
C HIS A 651 55.26 24.81 -34.57
N SER A 652 55.56 25.33 -35.75
CA SER A 652 55.96 24.65 -36.98
C SER A 652 57.44 24.26 -36.92
N SER A 653 57.84 23.07 -37.39
CA SER A 653 58.82 22.90 -38.49
C SER A 653 59.18 21.43 -38.79
N ALA A 654 59.01 21.14 -40.07
CA ALA A 654 59.57 20.15 -41.00
C ALA A 654 60.78 19.24 -40.66
N SER A 655 60.80 18.17 -41.49
CA SER A 655 61.94 17.41 -42.06
C SER A 655 62.45 16.21 -41.24
N SER A 656 62.93 15.09 -41.80
CA SER A 656 62.88 14.45 -43.12
C SER A 656 63.65 13.10 -43.01
N ILE A 657 63.52 12.21 -44.01
CA ILE A 657 64.50 11.18 -44.43
C ILE A 657 64.49 9.80 -43.73
N SER A 658 63.92 8.84 -44.47
CA SER A 658 64.54 7.61 -45.02
C SER A 658 64.98 6.42 -44.13
N SER A 659 64.39 5.26 -44.44
CA SER A 659 65.04 4.07 -45.01
C SER A 659 64.78 2.73 -44.31
N ARG A 660 64.63 1.71 -45.18
CA ARG A 660 64.86 0.26 -45.02
C ARG A 660 63.78 -0.63 -44.36
N SER A 661 63.07 -1.31 -45.26
CA SER A 661 62.73 -2.75 -45.19
C SER A 661 64.05 -3.60 -45.30
N PRO A 662 64.09 -4.94 -45.04
CA PRO A 662 63.11 -5.93 -45.49
C PRO A 662 62.77 -7.12 -44.55
N GLN A 663 61.53 -7.60 -44.71
CA GLN A 663 61.12 -8.98 -45.01
C GLN A 663 61.70 -10.15 -44.18
N LYS A 664 60.80 -10.92 -43.56
CA LYS A 664 60.92 -12.38 -43.53
C LYS A 664 59.55 -13.05 -43.56
N ASP A 665 59.39 -13.89 -44.58
CA ASP A 665 58.26 -14.71 -44.95
C ASP A 665 58.00 -15.91 -44.02
N SER A 666 56.86 -16.56 -44.30
CA SER A 666 56.53 -17.98 -44.04
C SER A 666 56.09 -18.35 -42.62
N GLN A 667 55.10 -19.20 -42.37
CA GLN A 667 54.15 -19.98 -43.20
C GLN A 667 53.10 -20.61 -42.24
N THR A 668 51.94 -21.00 -42.79
CA THR A 668 51.01 -22.14 -42.46
C THR A 668 51.19 -22.92 -41.15
N ASP A 669 50.17 -23.37 -40.41
CA ASP A 669 49.05 -24.26 -40.79
C ASP A 669 48.11 -24.39 -39.55
N VAL A 670 46.78 -24.25 -39.62
CA VAL A 670 45.73 -25.29 -39.74
C VAL A 670 45.59 -26.30 -38.56
N ARG A 671 44.31 -26.45 -38.14
CA ARG A 671 43.60 -27.63 -37.58
C ARG A 671 43.22 -27.71 -36.07
N THR A 672 41.91 -27.51 -35.86
CA THR A 672 40.91 -28.44 -35.26
C THR A 672 40.92 -28.85 -33.77
N VAL A 673 39.73 -28.58 -33.16
CA VAL A 673 38.81 -29.52 -32.48
C VAL A 673 39.00 -29.86 -30.99
N GLU A 674 37.84 -29.83 -30.30
CA GLU A 674 37.46 -30.44 -29.00
C GLU A 674 38.07 -29.92 -27.69
N ARG A 675 37.29 -29.17 -26.90
CA ARG A 675 36.36 -29.73 -25.90
C ARG A 675 35.38 -28.69 -25.36
#